data_AF-A0A2E7QGX0-F1
#
_entry.id   AF-A0A2E7QGX0-F1
#
_cell.length_a   1.000
_cell.length_b   1.000
_cell.length_c   1.000
_cell.angle_alpha   90.00
_cell.angle_beta   90.00
_cell.angle_gamma   90.00
#
_symmetry.space_group_name_H-M   'P 1'
#
loop_
_entity.id
_entity.type
_entity.pdbx_description
1 polymer ?
#
loop_
_entity_poly.entity_id
_entity_poly.type
_entity_poly.pdbx_seq_one_letter_code
_entity_poly.pdbx_strand_id
1 'polypeptide(L)'
;MPSPSTGHSRLTSGWVAMNERKRWSGWLRRCFQVGVVFFMAYTAMSSIWRNYKVAHNQARLVTLMKGDFWGTLYQLNEDFLSLIGKPFEASLSFLGFPWSARVLGVEVADPIMAAAHVVSTGELATGLILAVAVSLGLTLIFGKFFCSHLCPMRLLFELGQLVRRGLESFNIKLPMFRSDVRLGGWVLIGGLVATALSGTAVWLIILPYANIGASIFLLATAATTSGLIFVSATWLLIDTLVAPGFFCHNLCPTAFVLEQIARFSFWRVRATSGIDCPGTCSACTSVCPYHLSVRGAAKNPACDNCGACVSVCPTKRIERSMRLPIISTLLLAFIPCWSQPAFAHHNKGLPHYGYFENYPQVPTEEYIIIDDHWELGATVFNFQGMQRENSDTPNDVKIYLYLYDLDAEKNYVGPAEFEIRLDGQTVSRFSRSSVDEETVYSSRETLPESGEYEIVVVFKDRRLTLPFYVDISTGEFNPWILLGIAFPVLLVIGLALRGTKRKRRRRRTGSVARASQITRLMLLGGVLMLPYGAARADGDSGARAVVVEHAEHGETCQYCGMTNCPMDHSAAITDKANHAGDGVTCQYCGMVNCTMAHFETNDGGSVMVMGGIPLWLFLFGIGGVIVFSFLATEWFAFKDDYGFKIDLSKNKTVYRILKNRWVQVVPQLITMGALVFLIYAGLFGSRVANITPIAVWTIWWAALIFGVLFFGSLWCFVCPWDGVANLVSRLSFSKKTEGISLGFEFPESLKNMYPAIALFTLLTWLELGYGVTTNPRSTAYMALAMTAAAVMAALVWKGKRFCAHFCPVGRICGMYSNFSPVEIRSRKPATCAACKTEDCLNGNRDGYPCPTGLSLKTVDNATMCIACTECFKSCDKNNVAINVRPFAQDLENITSPKLDEAWMAIMLLALTLFHGLSMTPTWESFEPGSMSILKWMAVTFGTPKIVNFSVGMAVVVATPVGLYWLCCALSARWAAGGVTTKTLFVHYAYSLLPVALFYHLAHNLMHLLMEGGEIIPRLSDPMGSGANWLGTRDVHIGSLISESNLWYAQVTLILIGHVYGIVVAHRIGHKLYPDRRKATRSLATMPVMMILISVTGLWLMHMDMNMRMGRM
;
A
#
# COMPACT_ATOMS: atom_id res chain seq x y z
N MET A 1 23.25 -45.86 51.03
CA MET A 1 24.69 -45.61 50.81
C MET A 1 25.03 -46.22 49.46
N PRO A 2 25.70 -45.50 48.53
CA PRO A 2 27.02 -44.91 48.78
C PRO A 2 27.19 -43.44 48.35
N SER A 3 28.17 -42.78 48.97
CA SER A 3 28.87 -41.55 48.58
C SER A 3 30.22 -41.91 47.90
N PRO A 4 31.08 -40.95 47.52
CA PRO A 4 31.03 -40.08 46.35
C PRO A 4 32.23 -40.33 45.41
N SER A 5 32.09 -40.10 44.09
CA SER A 5 33.24 -39.98 43.19
C SER A 5 33.38 -38.56 42.64
N THR A 6 34.45 -37.92 43.14
CA THR A 6 35.30 -36.90 42.51
C THR A 6 34.92 -36.43 41.10
N GLY A 7 34.48 -35.16 41.00
CA GLY A 7 34.22 -34.48 39.72
C GLY A 7 34.46 -32.97 39.76
N HIS A 8 35.38 -32.48 40.60
CA HIS A 8 35.80 -31.08 40.61
C HIS A 8 36.85 -30.81 39.52
N SER A 9 36.43 -30.67 38.25
CA SER A 9 37.25 -29.96 37.24
C SER A 9 36.53 -29.50 35.96
N ARG A 10 35.27 -29.91 35.68
CA ARG A 10 34.56 -29.50 34.44
C ARG A 10 33.48 -28.41 34.59
N LEU A 11 33.18 -27.94 35.80
CA LEU A 11 32.11 -26.95 36.02
C LEU A 11 32.58 -25.49 35.96
N THR A 12 33.90 -25.23 35.99
CA THR A 12 34.45 -23.87 35.93
C THR A 12 34.62 -23.35 34.51
N SER A 13 34.95 -24.20 33.52
CA SER A 13 35.14 -23.80 32.12
C SER A 13 33.82 -23.40 31.42
N GLY A 14 32.73 -24.12 31.68
CA GLY A 14 31.39 -23.78 31.15
C GLY A 14 30.80 -22.49 31.74
N TRP A 15 31.14 -22.17 32.99
CA TRP A 15 30.70 -20.93 33.64
C TRP A 15 31.42 -19.69 33.09
N VAL A 16 32.73 -19.79 32.80
CA VAL A 16 33.52 -18.69 32.20
C VAL A 16 33.06 -18.42 30.76
N ALA A 17 32.92 -19.46 29.92
CA ALA A 17 32.48 -19.33 28.52
C ALA A 17 31.03 -18.80 28.36
N MET A 18 30.14 -19.05 29.34
CA MET A 18 28.77 -18.49 29.35
C MET A 18 28.69 -17.05 29.87
N ASN A 19 29.55 -16.66 30.82
CA ASN A 19 29.62 -15.28 31.30
C ASN A 19 30.18 -14.34 30.22
N GLU A 20 31.09 -14.85 29.39
CA GLU A 20 31.59 -14.16 28.21
C GLU A 20 30.48 -13.94 27.17
N ARG A 21 29.72 -14.97 26.78
CA ARG A 21 28.59 -14.82 25.82
C ARG A 21 27.56 -13.76 26.24
N LYS A 22 27.26 -13.64 27.54
CA LYS A 22 26.37 -12.59 28.07
C LYS A 22 26.97 -11.19 27.94
N ARG A 23 28.29 -11.04 28.16
CA ARG A 23 29.03 -9.78 28.03
C ARG A 23 29.14 -9.34 26.57
N TRP A 24 29.37 -10.29 25.67
CA TRP A 24 29.46 -10.07 24.22
C TRP A 24 28.15 -9.52 23.62
N SER A 25 26.99 -10.08 23.98
CA SER A 25 25.71 -9.61 23.42
C SER A 25 25.36 -8.16 23.78
N GLY A 26 25.68 -7.72 25.01
CA GLY A 26 25.48 -6.34 25.43
C GLY A 26 26.50 -5.38 24.82
N TRP A 27 27.74 -5.84 24.65
CA TRP A 27 28.80 -5.07 24.00
C TRP A 27 28.52 -4.86 22.51
N LEU A 28 28.18 -5.92 21.77
CA LEU A 28 27.78 -5.85 20.35
C LEU A 28 26.66 -4.83 20.14
N ARG A 29 25.60 -4.87 20.96
CA ARG A 29 24.50 -3.90 20.88
C ARG A 29 24.99 -2.46 21.06
N ARG A 30 25.91 -2.21 21.99
CA ARG A 30 26.47 -0.86 22.21
C ARG A 30 27.35 -0.44 21.03
N CYS A 31 28.13 -1.34 20.45
CA CYS A 31 28.90 -1.08 19.24
C CYS A 31 27.98 -0.69 18.07
N PHE A 32 26.86 -1.38 17.86
CA PHE A 32 25.87 -0.99 16.84
C PHE A 32 25.30 0.42 17.08
N GLN A 33 24.89 0.71 18.31
CA GLN A 33 24.32 2.03 18.64
C GLN A 33 25.33 3.17 18.46
N VAL A 34 26.58 2.98 18.87
CA VAL A 34 27.66 3.96 18.68
C VAL A 34 28.02 4.08 17.20
N GLY A 35 28.07 2.96 16.49
CA GLY A 35 28.31 2.92 15.05
C GLY A 35 27.27 3.71 14.26
N VAL A 36 26.00 3.69 14.68
CA VAL A 36 24.94 4.51 14.07
C VAL A 36 25.20 6.00 14.24
N VAL A 37 25.57 6.44 15.45
CA VAL A 37 25.86 7.87 15.68
C VAL A 37 27.06 8.30 14.85
N PHE A 38 28.10 7.47 14.78
CA PHE A 38 29.26 7.72 13.93
C PHE A 38 28.89 7.74 12.45
N PHE A 39 28.03 6.83 12.00
CA PHE A 39 27.52 6.80 10.63
C PHE A 39 26.72 8.08 10.30
N MET A 40 25.85 8.53 11.19
CA MET A 40 25.11 9.79 10.99
C MET A 40 26.05 11.00 10.92
N ALA A 41 27.04 11.08 11.81
CA ALA A 41 28.05 12.14 11.76
C ALA A 41 28.89 12.06 10.47
N TYR A 42 29.34 10.87 10.09
CA TYR A 42 30.10 10.63 8.88
C TYR A 42 29.31 11.02 7.63
N THR A 43 28.06 10.58 7.49
CA THR A 43 27.22 10.91 6.33
C THR A 43 26.92 12.40 6.22
N ALA A 44 26.73 13.07 7.36
CA ALA A 44 26.62 14.52 7.42
C ALA A 44 27.94 15.20 7.00
N MET A 45 29.09 14.80 7.54
CA MET A 45 30.41 15.35 7.17
C MET A 45 30.82 15.00 5.73
N SER A 46 30.39 13.85 5.21
CA SER A 46 30.65 13.39 3.84
C SER A 46 30.00 14.31 2.81
N SER A 47 28.99 15.10 3.18
CA SER A 47 28.47 16.17 2.33
C SER A 47 29.54 17.23 2.01
N ILE A 48 30.36 17.60 3.00
CA ILE A 48 31.48 18.55 2.83
C ILE A 48 32.51 17.96 1.86
N TRP A 49 32.83 16.67 2.01
CA TRP A 49 33.70 15.99 1.06
C TRP A 49 33.10 15.95 -0.35
N ARG A 50 31.81 15.64 -0.51
CA ARG A 50 31.13 15.61 -1.81
C ARG A 50 31.21 16.99 -2.48
N ASN A 51 31.04 18.06 -1.71
CA ASN A 51 31.18 19.42 -2.21
C ASN A 51 32.60 19.66 -2.75
N TYR A 52 33.65 19.31 -1.99
CA TYR A 52 35.02 19.41 -2.50
C TYR A 52 35.31 18.45 -3.66
N LYS A 53 34.67 17.28 -3.69
CA LYS A 53 34.81 16.28 -4.75
C LYS A 53 34.27 16.79 -6.07
N VAL A 54 33.09 17.42 -6.04
CA VAL A 54 32.47 18.05 -7.20
C VAL A 54 33.22 19.33 -7.59
N ALA A 55 33.62 20.14 -6.62
CA ALA A 55 34.25 21.45 -6.87
C ALA A 55 35.67 21.37 -7.44
N HIS A 56 36.51 20.49 -6.89
CA HIS A 56 37.96 20.49 -7.17
C HIS A 56 38.49 19.11 -7.56
N ASN A 57 37.81 18.04 -7.17
CA ASN A 57 38.14 16.65 -7.53
C ASN A 57 39.61 16.24 -7.26
N GLN A 58 40.32 16.94 -6.35
CA GLN A 58 41.74 16.70 -6.10
C GLN A 58 42.15 17.09 -4.67
N ALA A 59 42.76 16.16 -3.93
CA ALA A 59 43.18 16.38 -2.54
C ALA A 59 44.20 17.51 -2.37
N ARG A 60 45.09 17.69 -3.37
CA ARG A 60 46.09 18.78 -3.38
C ARG A 60 45.43 20.16 -3.36
N LEU A 61 44.36 20.36 -4.13
CA LEU A 61 43.64 21.63 -4.16
C LEU A 61 42.94 21.90 -2.83
N VAL A 62 42.32 20.88 -2.23
CA VAL A 62 41.74 20.99 -0.88
C VAL A 62 42.80 21.33 0.17
N THR A 63 44.00 20.75 0.04
CA THR A 63 45.15 21.03 0.91
C THR A 63 45.57 22.50 0.80
N LEU A 64 45.67 23.04 -0.42
CA LEU A 64 46.04 24.44 -0.64
C LEU A 64 44.98 25.41 -0.10
N MET A 65 43.69 25.07 -0.18
CA MET A 65 42.58 25.93 0.26
C MET A 65 42.31 25.91 1.76
N LYS A 66 42.38 24.75 2.41
CA LYS A 66 41.96 24.55 3.82
C LYS A 66 43.09 24.01 4.72
N GLY A 67 44.27 23.75 4.17
CA GLY A 67 45.43 23.21 4.88
C GLY A 67 45.53 21.68 4.86
N ASP A 68 46.69 21.17 5.28
CA ASP A 68 47.09 19.76 5.22
C ASP A 68 46.11 18.80 5.89
N PHE A 69 45.49 19.24 7.00
CA PHE A 69 44.51 18.45 7.73
C PHE A 69 43.31 18.07 6.86
N TRP A 70 42.72 19.05 6.15
CA TRP A 70 41.54 18.86 5.32
C TRP A 70 41.86 18.11 4.03
N GLY A 71 43.03 18.36 3.44
CA GLY A 71 43.54 17.57 2.31
C GLY A 71 43.71 16.09 2.64
N THR A 72 44.29 15.79 3.82
CA THR A 72 44.46 14.43 4.31
C THR A 72 43.12 13.75 4.55
N LEU A 73 42.17 14.42 5.20
CA LEU A 73 40.82 13.89 5.39
C LEU A 73 40.09 13.62 4.08
N TYR A 74 40.27 14.50 3.09
CA TYR A 74 39.68 14.32 1.78
C TYR A 74 40.21 13.05 1.10
N GLN A 75 41.53 12.86 1.11
CA GLN A 75 42.17 11.68 0.51
C GLN A 75 41.77 10.39 1.24
N LEU A 76 41.77 10.40 2.57
CA LEU A 76 41.36 9.23 3.37
C LEU A 76 39.92 8.80 3.04
N ASN A 77 39.02 9.77 2.84
CA ASN A 77 37.64 9.47 2.49
C ASN A 77 37.48 8.99 1.03
N GLU A 78 38.25 9.58 0.11
CA GLU A 78 38.34 9.12 -1.28
C GLU A 78 38.80 7.65 -1.35
N ASP A 79 39.90 7.33 -0.67
CA ASP A 79 40.47 6.00 -0.61
C ASP A 79 39.48 5.00 -0.01
N PHE A 80 38.81 5.38 1.09
CA PHE A 80 37.79 4.54 1.72
C PHE A 80 36.61 4.26 0.78
N LEU A 81 36.05 5.29 0.13
CA LEU A 81 34.91 5.13 -0.77
C LEU A 81 35.28 4.34 -2.04
N SER A 82 36.53 4.43 -2.49
CA SER A 82 37.06 3.67 -3.62
C SER A 82 37.03 2.15 -3.39
N LEU A 83 37.04 1.70 -2.14
CA LEU A 83 36.90 0.28 -1.78
C LEU A 83 35.49 -0.27 -2.03
N ILE A 84 34.49 0.60 -2.11
CA ILE A 84 33.06 0.23 -2.18
C ILE A 84 32.51 0.44 -3.60
N GLY A 85 33.13 1.32 -4.39
CA GLY A 85 32.76 1.63 -5.78
C GLY A 85 33.43 2.91 -6.24
N LYS A 86 32.89 3.56 -7.27
CA LYS A 86 33.35 4.91 -7.64
C LYS A 86 33.06 5.86 -6.48
N PRO A 87 34.06 6.62 -5.95
CA PRO A 87 33.91 7.34 -4.70
C PRO A 87 32.67 8.25 -4.60
N PHE A 88 32.36 8.98 -5.68
CA PHE A 88 31.19 9.84 -5.72
C PHE A 88 29.87 9.05 -5.68
N GLU A 89 29.67 8.06 -6.56
CA GLU A 89 28.48 7.19 -6.59
C GLU A 89 28.31 6.41 -5.26
N ALA A 90 29.42 5.91 -4.71
CA ALA A 90 29.44 5.23 -3.42
C ALA A 90 29.00 6.16 -2.29
N SER A 91 29.38 7.44 -2.33
CA SER A 91 28.96 8.42 -1.33
C SER A 91 27.46 8.75 -1.37
N LEU A 92 26.82 8.66 -2.54
CA LEU A 92 25.37 8.87 -2.71
C LEU A 92 24.54 7.70 -2.15
N SER A 93 25.17 6.54 -1.93
CA SER A 93 24.51 5.39 -1.31
C SER A 93 24.25 5.57 0.19
N PHE A 94 24.81 6.60 0.83
CA PHE A 94 24.74 6.83 2.27
C PHE A 94 24.29 8.26 2.60
N LEU A 95 23.00 8.57 2.39
CA LEU A 95 22.43 9.90 2.62
C LEU A 95 21.74 10.00 4.00
N GLY A 96 22.55 10.29 5.01
CA GLY A 96 22.10 10.97 6.24
C GLY A 96 21.47 10.13 7.36
N PHE A 97 20.80 8.99 7.09
CA PHE A 97 20.10 8.25 8.16
C PHE A 97 20.04 6.71 7.95
N PRO A 98 20.02 5.88 9.01
CA PRO A 98 19.94 4.41 8.86
C PRO A 98 18.67 3.86 8.19
N TRP A 99 17.62 4.69 8.04
CA TRP A 99 16.40 4.36 7.27
C TRP A 99 16.36 5.00 5.89
N SER A 100 17.46 5.60 5.45
CA SER A 100 17.61 6.18 4.11
C SER A 100 19.04 5.88 3.65
N ALA A 101 19.25 4.61 3.32
CA ALA A 101 20.55 4.12 2.90
C ALA A 101 20.37 3.06 1.81
N ARG A 102 21.32 3.02 0.89
CA ARG A 102 21.46 1.97 -0.11
C ARG A 102 22.61 1.07 0.32
N VAL A 103 22.30 -0.17 0.67
CA VAL A 103 23.29 -1.14 1.15
C VAL A 103 23.36 -2.28 0.15
N LEU A 104 24.52 -2.47 -0.50
CA LEU A 104 24.73 -3.51 -1.52
C LEU A 104 23.72 -3.45 -2.68
N GLY A 105 23.38 -2.24 -3.13
CA GLY A 105 22.41 -2.02 -4.21
C GLY A 105 20.94 -2.01 -3.78
N VAL A 106 20.63 -2.44 -2.54
CA VAL A 106 19.27 -2.51 -1.99
C VAL A 106 18.93 -1.23 -1.22
N GLU A 107 17.82 -0.60 -1.56
CA GLU A 107 17.31 0.60 -0.87
C GLU A 107 16.53 0.23 0.39
N VAL A 108 16.64 1.07 1.42
CA VAL A 108 15.93 0.94 2.69
C VAL A 108 15.26 2.28 2.96
N ALA A 109 13.94 2.27 3.19
CA ALA A 109 13.13 3.47 3.45
C ALA A 109 12.30 3.33 4.73
N ASP A 110 12.14 4.44 5.47
CA ASP A 110 11.24 4.52 6.62
C ASP A 110 9.78 4.33 6.17
N PRO A 111 9.04 3.32 6.67
CA PRO A 111 7.66 3.07 6.27
C PRO A 111 6.74 4.24 6.57
N ILE A 112 7.03 5.06 7.59
CA ILE A 112 6.22 6.22 7.92
C ILE A 112 6.49 7.35 6.94
N MET A 113 7.76 7.62 6.61
CA MET A 113 8.10 8.68 5.64
C MET A 113 7.64 8.32 4.25
N ALA A 114 7.70 7.04 3.90
CA ALA A 114 7.16 6.54 2.66
C ALA A 114 5.63 6.71 2.57
N ALA A 115 4.90 6.27 3.60
CA ALA A 115 3.45 6.48 3.66
C ALA A 115 3.07 7.96 3.64
N ALA A 116 3.84 8.81 4.33
CA ALA A 116 3.66 10.25 4.31
C ALA A 116 3.84 10.85 2.92
N HIS A 117 4.88 10.42 2.19
CA HIS A 117 5.11 10.85 0.82
C HIS A 117 3.92 10.50 -0.08
N VAL A 118 3.46 9.24 -0.05
CA VAL A 118 2.30 8.77 -0.83
C VAL A 118 1.03 9.58 -0.50
N VAL A 119 0.79 9.88 0.77
CA VAL A 119 -0.36 10.70 1.17
C VAL A 119 -0.22 12.16 0.72
N SER A 120 1.00 12.69 0.67
CA SER A 120 1.27 14.07 0.27
C SER A 120 1.23 14.27 -1.24
N THR A 121 1.61 13.27 -2.04
CA THR A 121 1.70 13.38 -3.51
C THR A 121 0.57 12.67 -4.24
N GLY A 122 -0.11 11.71 -3.59
CA GLY A 122 -1.06 10.80 -4.25
C GLY A 122 -0.39 9.72 -5.09
N GLU A 123 0.95 9.69 -5.15
CA GLU A 123 1.71 8.79 -6.02
C GLU A 123 2.40 7.67 -5.24
N LEU A 124 2.31 6.45 -5.76
CA LEU A 124 3.01 5.29 -5.21
C LEU A 124 4.26 4.95 -6.04
N ALA A 125 5.38 5.56 -5.67
CA ALA A 125 6.68 5.28 -6.27
C ALA A 125 7.14 3.83 -6.02
N THR A 126 7.46 3.09 -7.09
CA THR A 126 7.87 1.67 -7.03
C THR A 126 9.13 1.46 -6.20
N GLY A 127 10.14 2.32 -6.36
CA GLY A 127 11.37 2.28 -5.58
C GLY A 127 11.10 2.40 -4.07
N LEU A 128 10.15 3.26 -3.70
CA LEU A 128 9.75 3.48 -2.32
C LEU A 128 9.03 2.25 -1.73
N ILE A 129 8.17 1.58 -2.50
CA ILE A 129 7.54 0.31 -2.07
C ILE A 129 8.61 -0.73 -1.78
N LEU A 130 9.56 -0.91 -2.70
CA LEU A 130 10.63 -1.90 -2.56
C LEU A 130 11.49 -1.59 -1.33
N ALA A 131 11.86 -0.32 -1.15
CA ALA A 131 12.68 0.13 -0.02
C ALA A 131 11.97 -0.05 1.33
N VAL A 132 10.65 0.17 1.38
CA VAL A 132 9.83 -0.14 2.56
C VAL A 132 9.73 -1.64 2.78
N ALA A 133 9.52 -2.43 1.72
CA ALA A 133 9.39 -3.88 1.80
C ALA A 133 10.64 -4.54 2.39
N VAL A 134 11.83 -4.07 2.00
CA VAL A 134 13.11 -4.50 2.59
C VAL A 134 13.12 -4.23 4.10
N SER A 135 12.71 -3.04 4.50
CA SER A 135 12.75 -2.63 5.90
C SER A 135 11.74 -3.36 6.79
N LEU A 136 10.52 -3.58 6.27
CA LEU A 136 9.52 -4.42 6.92
C LEU A 136 9.94 -5.90 6.92
N GLY A 137 10.62 -6.37 5.87
CA GLY A 137 11.24 -7.69 5.78
C GLY A 137 12.30 -7.91 6.84
N LEU A 138 13.21 -6.96 7.05
CA LEU A 138 14.18 -6.98 8.14
C LEU A 138 13.49 -7.03 9.52
N THR A 139 12.35 -6.36 9.66
CA THR A 139 11.53 -6.41 10.87
C THR A 139 10.84 -7.77 11.05
N LEU A 140 10.43 -8.42 9.95
CA LEU A 140 9.93 -9.79 9.97
C LEU A 140 11.04 -10.79 10.32
N ILE A 141 12.30 -10.54 9.95
CA ILE A 141 13.38 -11.45 10.32
C ILE A 141 13.80 -11.22 11.78
N PHE A 142 14.13 -9.98 12.12
CA PHE A 142 14.82 -9.64 13.37
C PHE A 142 13.90 -9.06 14.47
N GLY A 143 12.61 -8.86 14.17
CA GLY A 143 11.67 -8.15 15.03
C GLY A 143 11.92 -6.65 15.02
N LYS A 144 11.54 -5.97 16.10
CA LYS A 144 11.81 -4.52 16.32
C LYS A 144 13.29 -4.24 16.64
N PHE A 145 14.21 -4.89 15.92
CA PHE A 145 15.66 -4.76 16.08
C PHE A 145 16.13 -3.32 15.89
N PHE A 146 15.57 -2.63 14.88
CA PHE A 146 15.83 -1.21 14.63
C PHE A 146 15.64 -0.38 15.91
N CYS A 147 14.47 -0.51 16.57
CA CYS A 147 14.12 0.27 17.75
C CYS A 147 15.14 0.15 18.89
N SER A 148 15.83 -1.00 19.02
CA SER A 148 16.77 -1.23 20.12
C SER A 148 18.25 -1.10 19.75
N HIS A 149 18.64 -1.28 18.49
CA HIS A 149 20.04 -1.33 18.04
C HIS A 149 20.43 -0.18 17.09
N LEU A 150 19.48 0.35 16.31
CA LEU A 150 19.76 1.34 15.25
C LEU A 150 19.09 2.69 15.47
N CYS A 151 18.06 2.78 16.32
CA CYS A 151 17.39 4.05 16.59
C CYS A 151 18.27 4.97 17.48
N PRO A 152 18.65 6.19 17.03
CA PRO A 152 19.48 7.09 17.83
C PRO A 152 18.75 7.61 19.09
N MET A 153 17.42 7.85 19.00
CA MET A 153 16.64 8.25 20.17
C MET A 153 16.61 7.19 21.26
N ARG A 154 16.68 5.90 20.91
CA ARG A 154 16.79 4.84 21.90
C ARG A 154 18.08 4.93 22.70
N LEU A 155 19.19 5.26 22.04
CA LEU A 155 20.47 5.47 22.73
C LEU A 155 20.38 6.63 23.71
N LEU A 156 19.76 7.76 23.29
CA LEU A 156 19.56 8.93 24.15
C LEU A 156 18.66 8.63 25.35
N PHE A 157 17.53 7.94 25.16
CA PHE A 157 16.68 7.55 26.30
C PHE A 157 17.40 6.61 27.27
N GLU A 158 18.26 5.72 26.80
CA GLU A 158 19.08 4.90 27.71
C GLU A 158 20.14 5.70 28.48
N LEU A 159 20.68 6.76 27.88
CA LEU A 159 21.53 7.73 28.57
C LEU A 159 20.70 8.51 29.60
N GLY A 160 19.49 8.96 29.25
CA GLY A 160 18.53 9.58 30.17
C GLY A 160 18.25 8.70 31.39
N GLN A 161 18.06 7.38 31.20
CA GLN A 161 17.90 6.44 32.31
C GLN A 161 19.15 6.29 33.19
N LEU A 162 20.36 6.55 32.68
CA LEU A 162 21.57 6.64 33.49
C LEU A 162 21.60 7.94 34.31
N VAL A 163 21.27 9.06 33.68
CA VAL A 163 21.15 10.38 34.31
C VAL A 163 20.12 10.36 35.42
N ARG A 164 18.92 9.82 35.17
CA ARG A 164 17.85 9.64 36.16
C ARG A 164 18.34 8.93 37.41
N ARG A 165 19.08 7.83 37.26
CA ARG A 165 19.68 7.09 38.40
C ARG A 165 20.76 7.91 39.12
N GLY A 166 21.46 8.78 38.40
CA GLY A 166 22.38 9.78 38.96
C GLY A 166 21.63 10.81 39.80
N LEU A 167 20.52 11.36 39.31
CA LEU A 167 19.65 12.29 40.04
C LEU A 167 19.05 11.64 41.29
N GLU A 168 18.53 10.43 41.16
CA GLU A 168 18.04 9.64 42.31
C GLU A 168 19.16 9.31 43.32
N SER A 169 20.44 9.43 42.93
CA SER A 169 21.57 9.30 43.86
C SER A 169 21.73 10.50 44.79
N PHE A 170 21.13 11.64 44.44
CA PHE A 170 21.00 12.82 45.30
C PHE A 170 19.71 12.79 46.13
N ASN A 171 19.07 11.62 46.26
CA ASN A 171 17.83 11.45 47.02
C ASN A 171 16.62 12.22 46.46
N ILE A 172 16.71 12.67 45.21
CA ILE A 172 15.60 13.29 44.47
C ILE A 172 14.63 12.17 44.05
N LYS A 173 13.38 12.22 44.53
CA LYS A 173 12.33 11.29 44.11
C LYS A 173 11.70 11.79 42.82
N LEU A 174 11.94 11.08 41.72
CA LEU A 174 11.39 11.42 40.41
C LEU A 174 10.08 10.64 40.13
N PRO A 175 9.06 11.27 39.52
CA PRO A 175 7.79 10.62 39.20
C PRO A 175 7.96 9.54 38.12
N MET A 176 7.11 8.50 38.15
CA MET A 176 7.09 7.42 37.15
C MET A 176 5.69 7.26 36.57
N PHE A 177 5.36 8.12 35.61
CA PHE A 177 4.09 8.00 34.88
C PHE A 177 4.12 6.79 33.93
N ARG A 178 3.01 6.03 33.89
CA ARG A 178 2.84 4.85 33.04
C ARG A 178 1.40 4.78 32.54
N SER A 179 1.22 4.31 31.32
CA SER A 179 -0.09 3.98 30.76
C SER A 179 0.02 2.69 29.97
N ASP A 180 -1.00 1.84 30.07
CA ASP A 180 -1.13 0.64 29.25
C ASP A 180 -1.80 0.94 27.88
N VAL A 181 -2.30 2.17 27.70
CA VAL A 181 -2.98 2.59 26.46
C VAL A 181 -1.95 2.77 25.34
N ARG A 182 -2.18 2.09 24.21
CA ARG A 182 -1.35 2.19 23.01
C ARG A 182 -1.95 3.20 22.04
N LEU A 183 -1.31 4.36 21.90
CA LEU A 183 -1.77 5.45 21.04
C LEU A 183 -0.98 5.57 19.74
N GLY A 184 0.11 4.82 19.54
CA GLY A 184 0.95 4.93 18.34
C GLY A 184 0.21 4.75 17.02
N GLY A 185 -0.85 3.92 16.97
CA GLY A 185 -1.71 3.80 15.78
C GLY A 185 -2.56 5.05 15.52
N TRP A 186 -3.03 5.72 16.56
CA TRP A 186 -3.76 6.99 16.45
C TRP A 186 -2.83 8.13 16.05
N VAL A 187 -1.61 8.17 16.60
CA VAL A 187 -0.56 9.11 16.18
C VAL A 187 -0.20 8.91 14.71
N LEU A 188 -0.18 7.65 14.23
CA LEU A 188 0.04 7.36 12.82
C LEU A 188 -1.08 7.93 11.94
N ILE A 189 -2.34 7.60 12.23
CA ILE A 189 -3.49 8.08 11.45
C ILE A 189 -3.55 9.61 11.48
N GLY A 190 -3.44 10.22 12.67
CA GLY A 190 -3.45 11.67 12.82
C GLY A 190 -2.28 12.36 12.12
N GLY A 191 -1.09 11.76 12.16
CA GLY A 191 0.10 12.26 11.44
C GLY A 191 -0.05 12.18 9.92
N LEU A 192 -0.66 11.11 9.39
CA LEU A 192 -0.96 11.01 7.95
C LEU A 192 -2.03 12.01 7.51
N VAL A 193 -3.08 12.21 8.32
CA VAL A 193 -4.07 13.28 8.06
C VAL A 193 -3.40 14.66 8.07
N ALA A 194 -2.54 14.94 9.05
CA ALA A 194 -1.78 16.18 9.09
C ALA A 194 -0.82 16.32 7.89
N THR A 195 -0.29 15.20 7.39
CA THR A 195 0.54 15.19 6.17
C THR A 195 -0.28 15.58 4.94
N ALA A 196 -1.51 15.06 4.80
CA ALA A 196 -2.40 15.46 3.72
C ALA A 196 -2.74 16.96 3.74
N LEU A 197 -2.75 17.58 4.93
CA LEU A 197 -3.10 18.99 5.12
C LEU A 197 -1.90 19.95 5.04
N SER A 198 -0.71 19.52 5.45
CA SER A 198 0.45 20.41 5.68
C SER A 198 1.78 19.89 5.11
N GLY A 199 1.75 18.76 4.40
CA GLY A 199 2.92 18.11 3.82
C GLY A 199 3.73 17.26 4.81
N THR A 200 4.82 16.67 4.31
CA THR A 200 5.61 15.65 5.04
C THR A 200 6.44 16.20 6.22
N ALA A 201 6.61 17.52 6.31
CA ALA A 201 7.43 18.17 7.35
C ALA A 201 6.90 17.94 8.78
N VAL A 202 5.59 17.67 8.95
CA VAL A 202 4.96 17.41 10.26
C VAL A 202 5.65 16.28 11.03
N TRP A 203 6.25 15.33 10.31
CA TRP A 203 6.93 14.20 10.94
C TRP A 203 8.24 14.57 11.63
N LEU A 204 8.87 15.70 11.29
CA LEU A 204 10.02 16.23 12.04
C LEU A 204 9.62 16.72 13.44
N ILE A 205 8.33 16.97 13.67
CA ILE A 205 7.78 17.34 14.98
C ILE A 205 7.33 16.09 15.75
N ILE A 206 6.71 15.13 15.05
CA ILE A 206 6.17 13.90 15.66
C ILE A 206 7.27 12.87 15.98
N LEU A 207 8.28 12.73 15.11
CA LEU A 207 9.32 11.70 15.20
C LEU A 207 10.66 12.28 15.65
N PRO A 208 11.01 12.16 16.94
CA PRO A 208 12.25 12.74 17.45
C PRO A 208 13.51 12.11 16.84
N TYR A 209 13.43 10.89 16.31
CA TYR A 209 14.57 10.27 15.62
C TYR A 209 14.82 10.84 14.22
N ALA A 210 13.77 11.30 13.52
CA ALA A 210 13.93 11.94 12.23
C ALA A 210 14.47 13.36 12.42
N ASN A 211 13.90 14.07 13.41
CA ASN A 211 14.33 15.38 13.85
C ASN A 211 15.82 15.44 14.21
N ILE A 212 16.31 14.50 15.04
CA ILE A 212 17.71 14.52 15.46
C ILE A 212 18.65 14.25 14.27
N GLY A 213 18.24 13.41 13.31
CA GLY A 213 18.97 13.21 12.07
C GLY A 213 19.09 14.49 11.25
N ALA A 214 17.96 15.16 11.02
CA ALA A 214 17.92 16.44 10.31
C ALA A 214 18.74 17.53 11.02
N SER A 215 18.67 17.59 12.35
CA SER A 215 19.41 18.58 13.15
C SER A 215 20.92 18.36 13.11
N ILE A 216 21.39 17.11 13.12
CA ILE A 216 22.82 16.79 12.97
C ILE A 216 23.30 17.16 11.58
N PHE A 217 22.50 16.89 10.55
CA PHE A 217 22.83 17.25 9.18
C PHE A 217 22.96 18.77 9.01
N LEU A 218 21.96 19.55 9.47
CA LEU A 218 21.99 21.02 9.42
C LEU A 218 23.16 21.62 10.21
N LEU A 219 23.46 21.07 11.38
CA LEU A 219 24.62 21.50 12.17
C LEU A 219 25.93 21.29 11.40
N ALA A 220 26.07 20.18 10.68
CA ALA A 220 27.27 19.89 9.91
C ALA A 220 27.38 20.74 8.64
N THR A 221 26.27 21.04 7.95
CA THR A 221 26.28 21.73 6.66
C THR A 221 26.18 23.25 6.76
N ALA A 222 25.47 23.77 7.76
CA ALA A 222 25.15 25.18 7.89
C ALA A 222 25.71 25.81 9.17
N ALA A 223 26.52 25.07 9.95
CA ALA A 223 27.05 25.47 11.26
C ALA A 223 25.97 25.99 12.25
N THR A 224 24.70 25.64 12.01
CA THR A 224 23.54 26.09 12.78
C THR A 224 22.69 24.90 13.21
N THR A 225 22.14 24.95 14.42
CA THR A 225 21.17 23.94 14.86
C THR A 225 19.77 24.37 14.48
N SER A 226 18.96 23.45 13.94
CA SER A 226 17.54 23.73 13.74
C SER A 226 16.85 24.01 15.09
N GLY A 227 15.90 24.95 15.11
CA GLY A 227 15.01 25.13 16.26
C GLY A 227 14.21 23.87 16.61
N LEU A 228 14.12 22.91 15.69
CA LEU A 228 13.43 21.64 15.92
C LEU A 228 14.18 20.72 16.91
N ILE A 229 15.48 20.94 17.18
CA ILE A 229 16.23 20.12 18.16
C ILE A 229 15.60 20.17 19.57
N PHE A 230 14.87 21.25 19.89
CA PHE A 230 14.12 21.40 21.14
C PHE A 230 13.05 20.31 21.31
N VAL A 231 12.47 19.78 20.22
CA VAL A 231 11.50 18.67 20.28
C VAL A 231 12.18 17.40 20.80
N SER A 232 13.35 17.05 20.26
CA SER A 232 14.13 15.89 20.68
C SER A 232 14.60 16.03 22.13
N ALA A 233 15.04 17.24 22.52
CA ALA A 233 15.42 17.55 23.89
C ALA A 233 14.23 17.46 24.87
N THR A 234 13.07 17.97 24.48
CA THR A 234 11.82 17.92 25.29
C THR A 234 11.42 16.47 25.55
N TRP A 235 11.41 15.62 24.51
CA TRP A 235 11.11 14.20 24.68
C TRP A 235 12.13 13.48 25.58
N LEU A 236 13.43 13.81 25.46
CA LEU A 236 14.46 13.28 26.33
C LEU A 236 14.25 13.69 27.79
N LEU A 237 13.86 14.93 28.05
CA LEU A 237 13.54 15.43 29.39
C LEU A 237 12.32 14.72 29.97
N ILE A 238 11.24 14.56 29.20
CA ILE A 238 10.03 13.84 29.62
C ILE A 238 10.37 12.38 29.95
N ASP A 239 11.12 11.69 29.10
CA ASP A 239 11.53 10.29 29.34
C ASP A 239 12.40 10.16 30.61
N THR A 240 13.33 11.11 30.80
CA THR A 240 14.27 11.10 31.92
C THR A 240 13.58 11.43 33.25
N LEU A 241 12.76 12.49 33.29
CA LEU A 241 12.22 13.05 34.53
C LEU A 241 10.84 12.48 34.88
N VAL A 242 9.98 12.20 33.90
CA VAL A 242 8.54 11.95 34.12
C VAL A 242 8.11 10.52 33.75
N ALA A 243 8.41 10.06 32.54
CA ALA A 243 7.79 8.87 31.95
C ALA A 243 8.79 7.99 31.15
N PRO A 244 9.65 7.21 31.83
CA PRO A 244 10.67 6.40 31.17
C PRO A 244 10.09 5.34 30.22
N GLY A 245 10.54 5.33 28.96
CA GLY A 245 10.14 4.39 27.92
C GLY A 245 8.76 4.68 27.31
N PHE A 246 8.06 5.72 27.75
CA PHE A 246 6.67 5.99 27.36
C PHE A 246 6.52 6.29 25.87
N PHE A 247 7.36 7.17 25.31
CA PHE A 247 7.26 7.55 23.89
C PHE A 247 7.43 6.34 22.97
N CYS A 248 8.52 5.57 23.14
CA CYS A 248 8.81 4.39 22.29
C CYS A 248 7.77 3.27 22.41
N HIS A 249 7.09 3.14 23.55
CA HIS A 249 6.13 2.06 23.79
C HIS A 249 4.69 2.45 23.43
N ASN A 250 4.29 3.69 23.76
CA ASN A 250 2.90 4.12 23.73
C ASN A 250 2.58 5.08 22.57
N LEU A 251 3.51 5.96 22.17
CA LEU A 251 3.24 7.06 21.24
C LEU A 251 3.89 6.92 19.88
N CYS A 252 5.06 6.29 19.79
CA CYS A 252 5.84 6.23 18.55
C CYS A 252 5.11 5.42 17.46
N PRO A 253 4.71 6.05 16.34
CA PRO A 253 3.95 5.39 15.28
C PRO A 253 4.80 4.36 14.53
N THR A 254 6.09 4.63 14.32
CA THR A 254 7.05 3.67 13.76
C THR A 254 7.14 2.42 14.64
N ALA A 255 7.27 2.58 15.96
CA ALA A 255 7.31 1.46 16.88
C ALA A 255 6.02 0.64 16.87
N PHE A 256 4.86 1.27 16.59
CA PHE A 256 3.58 0.60 16.43
C PHE A 256 3.50 -0.21 15.12
N VAL A 257 3.90 0.36 13.98
CA VAL A 257 3.95 -0.34 12.69
C VAL A 257 4.87 -1.55 12.78
N LEU A 258 6.09 -1.35 13.28
CA LEU A 258 7.03 -2.45 13.45
C LEU A 258 6.54 -3.49 14.48
N GLU A 259 5.72 -3.10 15.47
CA GLU A 259 5.07 -4.05 16.38
C GLU A 259 4.05 -4.93 15.67
N GLN A 260 3.28 -4.40 14.70
CA GLN A 260 2.34 -5.21 13.92
C GLN A 260 3.07 -6.29 13.11
N ILE A 261 4.20 -5.94 12.49
CA ILE A 261 5.03 -6.88 11.72
C ILE A 261 5.81 -7.82 12.65
N ALA A 262 6.37 -7.31 13.75
CA ALA A 262 7.16 -8.10 14.69
C ALA A 262 6.35 -9.15 15.46
N ARG A 263 5.00 -9.10 15.44
CA ARG A 263 4.12 -10.22 15.85
C ARG A 263 4.45 -11.52 15.15
N PHE A 264 5.11 -11.41 14.01
CA PHE A 264 5.46 -12.51 13.12
C PHE A 264 6.96 -12.74 13.00
N SER A 265 7.79 -11.95 13.70
CA SER A 265 9.22 -12.10 13.58
C SER A 265 9.80 -13.45 13.98
N PHE A 266 10.82 -13.89 13.24
CA PHE A 266 11.49 -15.17 13.44
C PHE A 266 12.49 -15.13 14.60
N TRP A 267 13.23 -14.04 14.75
CA TRP A 267 14.13 -13.81 15.86
C TRP A 267 13.40 -13.14 17.01
N ARG A 268 13.28 -13.84 18.15
CA ARG A 268 12.71 -13.28 19.38
C ARG A 268 13.33 -13.82 20.64
N VAL A 269 13.18 -13.03 21.69
CA VAL A 269 13.30 -13.48 23.08
C VAL A 269 12.12 -14.40 23.42
N ARG A 270 12.40 -15.62 23.87
CA ARG A 270 11.38 -16.61 24.27
C ARG A 270 11.72 -17.21 25.63
N ALA A 271 10.69 -17.75 26.28
CA ALA A 271 10.86 -18.62 27.44
C ALA A 271 10.98 -20.07 26.96
N THR A 272 12.05 -20.75 27.35
CA THR A 272 12.26 -22.18 27.11
C THR A 272 11.23 -22.97 27.93
N SER A 273 10.54 -23.90 27.27
CA SER A 273 9.57 -24.81 27.89
C SER A 273 10.28 -25.82 28.80
N GLY A 274 9.70 -26.11 29.97
CA GLY A 274 10.25 -27.09 30.92
C GLY A 274 11.20 -26.55 32.00
N ILE A 275 11.43 -25.23 32.04
CA ILE A 275 12.19 -24.56 33.13
C ILE A 275 11.25 -23.65 33.93
N ASP A 276 11.18 -23.85 35.24
CA ASP A 276 10.31 -23.06 36.12
C ASP A 276 10.85 -21.65 36.42
N CYS A 277 9.93 -20.72 36.61
CA CYS A 277 10.21 -19.35 37.03
C CYS A 277 9.60 -19.11 38.41
N PRO A 278 10.38 -18.66 39.42
CA PRO A 278 9.85 -18.42 40.76
C PRO A 278 8.70 -17.41 40.74
N GLY A 279 7.61 -17.70 41.46
CA GLY A 279 6.37 -16.91 41.44
C GLY A 279 6.54 -15.43 41.82
N THR A 280 7.57 -15.08 42.58
CA THR A 280 7.89 -13.71 43.01
C THR A 280 8.98 -13.02 42.18
N CYS A 281 9.57 -13.69 41.18
CA CYS A 281 10.72 -13.18 40.42
C CYS A 281 10.33 -12.07 39.42
N SER A 282 10.74 -10.82 39.65
CA SER A 282 10.50 -9.67 38.75
C SER A 282 11.75 -9.25 37.95
N ALA A 283 12.82 -10.05 37.98
CA ALA A 283 14.14 -9.69 37.43
C ALA A 283 14.06 -9.21 35.98
N CYS A 284 13.41 -9.98 35.08
CA CYS A 284 13.29 -9.62 33.67
C CYS A 284 12.46 -8.36 33.43
N THR A 285 11.35 -8.19 34.16
CA THR A 285 10.46 -7.03 34.07
C THR A 285 11.10 -5.76 34.61
N SER A 286 11.98 -5.88 35.62
CA SER A 286 12.70 -4.75 36.22
C SER A 286 13.79 -4.15 35.31
N VAL A 287 14.34 -4.95 34.38
CA VAL A 287 15.34 -4.47 33.40
C VAL A 287 14.74 -4.20 32.03
N CYS A 288 13.50 -4.60 31.78
CA CYS A 288 12.83 -4.32 30.52
C CYS A 288 12.56 -2.82 30.42
N PRO A 289 12.98 -2.14 29.33
CA PRO A 289 12.73 -0.72 29.16
C PRO A 289 11.25 -0.31 29.14
N TYR A 290 10.38 -1.26 28.78
CA TYR A 290 8.93 -1.07 28.71
C TYR A 290 8.20 -1.84 29.82
N HIS A 291 8.92 -2.40 30.80
CA HIS A 291 8.36 -3.21 31.88
C HIS A 291 7.44 -4.37 31.42
N LEU A 292 7.78 -5.02 30.29
CA LEU A 292 7.03 -6.17 29.81
C LEU A 292 7.21 -7.39 30.74
N SER A 293 6.10 -8.09 31.00
CA SER A 293 6.13 -9.38 31.69
C SER A 293 6.47 -10.50 30.70
N VAL A 294 7.50 -11.30 31.02
CA VAL A 294 7.92 -12.50 30.26
C VAL A 294 7.66 -13.79 31.06
N ARG A 295 6.89 -13.73 32.16
CA ARG A 295 6.63 -14.88 33.04
C ARG A 295 5.76 -15.96 32.41
N GLY A 296 4.75 -15.59 31.62
CA GLY A 296 3.75 -16.52 31.08
C GLY A 296 3.97 -16.89 29.63
N ALA A 297 5.16 -17.35 29.22
CA ALA A 297 5.49 -17.81 27.85
C ALA A 297 5.08 -16.88 26.66
N ALA A 298 4.59 -15.67 26.94
CA ALA A 298 3.82 -14.88 25.99
C ALA A 298 4.74 -14.09 25.08
N LYS A 299 4.56 -14.32 23.79
CA LYS A 299 5.19 -13.59 22.68
C LYS A 299 4.64 -12.16 22.66
N ASN A 300 5.17 -11.27 23.49
CA ASN A 300 4.75 -9.87 23.45
C ASN A 300 5.39 -9.16 22.22
N PRO A 301 4.60 -8.73 21.22
CA PRO A 301 5.13 -8.10 20.01
C PRO A 301 5.74 -6.72 20.25
N ALA A 302 5.45 -6.11 21.40
CA ALA A 302 6.04 -4.84 21.81
C ALA A 302 7.52 -4.97 22.21
N CYS A 303 8.02 -6.20 22.39
CA CYS A 303 9.42 -6.47 22.68
C CYS A 303 10.31 -5.96 21.54
N ASP A 304 11.29 -5.12 21.86
CA ASP A 304 12.27 -4.58 20.91
C ASP A 304 13.48 -5.50 20.68
N ASN A 305 13.44 -6.73 21.21
CA ASN A 305 14.53 -7.70 21.14
C ASN A 305 15.88 -7.20 21.71
N CYS A 306 15.91 -6.20 22.60
CA CYS A 306 17.15 -5.70 23.21
C CYS A 306 17.94 -6.75 24.03
N GLY A 307 17.28 -7.83 24.47
CA GLY A 307 17.91 -8.97 25.15
C GLY A 307 18.37 -8.73 26.58
N ALA A 308 18.04 -7.58 27.18
CA ALA A 308 18.44 -7.26 28.55
C ALA A 308 17.98 -8.33 29.57
N CYS A 309 16.77 -8.88 29.39
CA CYS A 309 16.20 -9.93 30.22
C CYS A 309 16.97 -11.27 30.16
N VAL A 310 17.55 -11.64 29.01
CA VAL A 310 18.37 -12.85 28.83
C VAL A 310 19.59 -12.81 29.75
N SER A 311 20.20 -11.63 29.89
CA SER A 311 21.42 -11.48 30.68
C SER A 311 21.17 -11.63 32.20
N VAL A 312 19.99 -11.22 32.69
CA VAL A 312 19.67 -11.16 34.13
C VAL A 312 18.78 -12.29 34.62
N CYS A 313 18.22 -13.12 33.74
CA CYS A 313 17.34 -14.22 34.13
C CYS A 313 18.10 -15.22 35.04
N PRO A 314 17.69 -15.41 36.31
CA PRO A 314 18.40 -16.27 37.26
C PRO A 314 18.28 -17.76 36.90
N THR A 315 17.10 -18.20 36.44
CA THR A 315 16.82 -19.59 36.05
C THR A 315 17.23 -19.91 34.61
N LYS A 316 17.80 -18.95 33.87
CA LYS A 316 18.17 -19.08 32.45
C LYS A 316 17.03 -19.55 31.54
N ARG A 317 15.77 -19.37 31.98
CA ARG A 317 14.56 -19.70 31.20
C ARG A 317 14.42 -18.89 29.92
N ILE A 318 15.09 -17.74 29.82
CA ILE A 318 14.92 -16.81 28.70
C ILE A 318 16.09 -16.92 27.74
N GLU A 319 15.81 -17.20 26.46
CA GLU A 319 16.81 -17.30 25.39
C GLU A 319 16.39 -16.51 24.13
N ARG A 320 17.36 -16.25 23.25
CA ARG A 320 17.12 -15.73 21.90
C ARG A 320 17.20 -16.91 20.93
N SER A 321 16.08 -17.31 20.34
CA SER A 321 16.04 -18.38 19.34
C SER A 321 15.79 -17.81 17.94
N MET A 322 16.50 -18.31 16.94
CA MET A 322 16.21 -18.08 15.51
C MET A 322 15.68 -19.39 14.92
N ARG A 323 14.54 -19.36 14.23
CA ARG A 323 14.07 -20.48 13.39
C ARG A 323 14.13 -20.00 11.95
N LEU A 324 15.03 -20.57 11.15
CA LEU A 324 15.13 -20.31 9.71
C LEU A 324 14.36 -21.41 8.97
N PRO A 325 13.14 -21.16 8.45
CA PRO A 325 12.54 -22.06 7.48
C PRO A 325 13.37 -22.06 6.17
N ILE A 326 13.32 -23.16 5.41
CA ILE A 326 14.00 -23.37 4.11
C ILE A 326 13.72 -22.21 3.11
N ILE A 327 12.56 -21.56 3.25
CA ILE A 327 12.11 -20.41 2.46
C ILE A 327 12.97 -19.15 2.71
N SER A 328 13.57 -18.98 3.90
CA SER A 328 14.48 -17.85 4.18
C SER A 328 15.76 -17.95 3.35
N THR A 329 16.24 -19.18 3.15
CA THR A 329 17.40 -19.49 2.31
C THR A 329 17.07 -19.23 0.84
N LEU A 330 15.83 -19.50 0.42
CA LEU A 330 15.35 -19.19 -0.93
C LEU A 330 15.14 -17.68 -1.13
N LEU A 331 14.51 -16.96 -0.19
CA LEU A 331 14.36 -15.50 -0.27
C LEU A 331 15.71 -14.78 -0.27
N LEU A 332 16.68 -15.21 0.53
CA LEU A 332 18.06 -14.70 0.50
C LEU A 332 18.77 -15.02 -0.82
N ALA A 333 18.48 -16.18 -1.44
CA ALA A 333 19.00 -16.55 -2.75
C ALA A 333 18.34 -15.79 -3.92
N PHE A 334 17.17 -15.20 -3.70
CA PHE A 334 16.47 -14.38 -4.70
C PHE A 334 16.82 -12.89 -4.63
N ILE A 335 17.39 -12.37 -3.53
CA ILE A 335 17.83 -10.96 -3.41
C ILE A 335 18.79 -10.53 -4.54
N PRO A 336 19.74 -11.36 -5.03
CA PRO A 336 20.58 -11.02 -6.17
C PRO A 336 19.81 -10.91 -7.50
N CYS A 337 18.66 -11.57 -7.65
CA CYS A 337 17.83 -11.49 -8.86
C CYS A 337 16.95 -10.21 -8.91
N TRP A 338 16.98 -9.38 -7.86
CA TRP A 338 16.15 -8.17 -7.72
C TRP A 338 16.91 -6.87 -8.03
N SER A 339 18.20 -6.93 -8.37
CA SER A 339 18.98 -5.74 -8.71
C SER A 339 18.74 -5.32 -10.16
N GLN A 340 17.56 -4.79 -10.47
CA GLN A 340 17.49 -3.73 -11.47
C GLN A 340 17.92 -2.42 -10.79
N PRO A 341 18.63 -1.52 -11.47
CA PRO A 341 18.94 -0.21 -10.92
C PRO A 341 17.62 0.54 -10.68
N ALA A 342 17.10 0.45 -9.45
CA ALA A 342 16.12 1.40 -8.96
C ALA A 342 16.83 2.77 -8.96
N PHE A 343 16.38 3.67 -9.83
CA PHE A 343 16.64 5.08 -9.70
C PHE A 343 15.68 5.59 -8.64
N ALA A 344 16.14 5.71 -7.39
CA ALA A 344 15.44 6.48 -6.38
C ALA A 344 15.29 7.92 -6.87
N HIS A 345 14.05 8.30 -7.17
CA HIS A 345 13.63 9.69 -7.32
C HIS A 345 13.76 10.36 -5.94
N HIS A 346 14.66 11.35 -5.85
CA HIS A 346 14.90 12.06 -4.60
C HIS A 346 13.68 12.91 -4.21
N ASN A 347 13.26 12.75 -2.96
CA ASN A 347 12.13 13.43 -2.34
C ASN A 347 12.45 14.92 -2.13
N LYS A 348 12.08 15.76 -3.09
CA LYS A 348 11.70 17.19 -3.00
C LYS A 348 11.33 17.67 -4.41
N GLY A 349 10.04 17.85 -4.66
CA GLY A 349 9.48 18.11 -5.99
C GLY A 349 9.98 19.38 -6.66
N LEU A 350 11.05 19.26 -7.44
CA LEU A 350 11.36 20.09 -8.60
C LEU A 350 11.74 19.13 -9.75
N PRO A 351 11.28 19.36 -10.99
CA PRO A 351 11.51 18.45 -12.11
C PRO A 351 13.00 18.39 -12.50
N HIS A 352 13.41 17.22 -12.98
CA HIS A 352 14.77 16.92 -13.43
C HIS A 352 15.13 17.69 -14.73
N TYR A 353 16.16 18.53 -14.68
CA TYR A 353 17.08 18.72 -15.81
C TYR A 353 18.40 17.99 -15.53
N GLY A 354 19.04 17.51 -16.59
CA GLY A 354 20.22 16.65 -16.53
C GLY A 354 21.42 17.32 -15.88
N TYR A 355 21.78 16.89 -14.67
CA TYR A 355 23.04 17.26 -14.03
C TYR A 355 24.17 16.35 -14.52
N PHE A 356 24.65 16.62 -15.73
CA PHE A 356 26.02 16.32 -16.12
C PHE A 356 26.75 17.65 -16.33
N GLU A 357 27.91 17.77 -15.66
CA GLU A 357 29.01 18.73 -15.90
C GLU A 357 29.00 20.11 -15.18
N ASN A 358 29.85 20.15 -14.13
CA ASN A 358 30.67 21.28 -13.66
C ASN A 358 30.06 22.39 -12.76
N TYR A 359 30.69 22.52 -11.58
CA TYR A 359 30.68 23.59 -10.56
C TYR A 359 29.86 23.35 -9.26
N PRO A 360 30.39 23.80 -8.09
CA PRO A 360 29.85 23.47 -6.76
C PRO A 360 28.47 24.07 -6.50
N GLN A 361 27.58 23.28 -5.92
CA GLN A 361 26.30 23.74 -5.38
C GLN A 361 26.52 24.46 -4.04
N VAL A 362 26.78 25.76 -4.14
CA VAL A 362 26.52 26.77 -3.10
C VAL A 362 25.00 27.08 -3.13
N PRO A 363 24.36 27.65 -2.08
CA PRO A 363 22.96 28.06 -2.17
C PRO A 363 22.68 28.81 -3.47
N THR A 364 21.89 28.17 -4.33
CA THR A 364 21.32 28.76 -5.52
C THR A 364 20.15 29.63 -5.10
N GLU A 365 20.21 30.90 -5.44
CA GLU A 365 19.06 31.79 -5.33
C GLU A 365 18.53 32.03 -6.75
N GLU A 366 17.24 31.82 -6.90
CA GLU A 366 16.53 31.98 -8.16
C GLU A 366 15.62 33.21 -8.05
N TYR A 367 15.73 34.09 -9.03
CA TYR A 367 15.05 35.37 -9.10
C TYR A 367 14.25 35.41 -10.39
N ILE A 368 12.97 35.74 -10.32
CA ILE A 368 12.09 35.78 -11.50
C ILE A 368 11.29 37.07 -11.48
N ILE A 369 11.16 37.71 -12.64
CA ILE A 369 10.23 38.81 -12.87
C ILE A 369 9.43 38.55 -14.15
N ILE A 370 8.16 38.96 -14.12
CA ILE A 370 7.28 38.91 -15.27
C ILE A 370 6.91 40.35 -15.63
N ASP A 371 7.16 40.75 -16.87
CA ASP A 371 6.75 42.04 -17.44
C ASP A 371 5.97 41.77 -18.74
N ASP A 372 4.69 42.15 -18.74
CA ASP A 372 3.74 41.86 -19.82
C ASP A 372 3.59 40.33 -20.04
N HIS A 373 4.00 39.80 -21.21
CA HIS A 373 4.02 38.37 -21.53
C HIS A 373 5.44 37.78 -21.48
N TRP A 374 6.42 38.51 -20.94
CA TRP A 374 7.82 38.05 -20.87
C TRP A 374 8.22 37.75 -19.43
N GLU A 375 8.73 36.55 -19.21
CA GLU A 375 9.36 36.13 -17.96
C GLU A 375 10.89 36.16 -18.10
N LEU A 376 11.55 36.88 -17.20
CA LEU A 376 13.00 36.89 -17.04
C LEU A 376 13.35 36.20 -15.72
N GLY A 377 14.06 35.09 -15.80
CA GLY A 377 14.59 34.41 -14.62
C GLY A 377 16.12 34.46 -14.59
N ALA A 378 16.69 34.62 -13.40
CA ALA A 378 18.11 34.49 -13.13
C ALA A 378 18.38 33.49 -11.99
N THR A 379 19.28 32.55 -12.24
CA THR A 379 19.84 31.67 -11.21
C THR A 379 21.25 32.12 -10.87
N VAL A 380 21.47 32.48 -9.60
CA VAL A 380 22.73 33.06 -9.13
C VAL A 380 23.49 32.05 -8.27
N PHE A 381 24.75 31.80 -8.63
CA PHE A 381 25.68 30.96 -7.89
C PHE A 381 26.77 31.81 -7.25
N ASN A 382 26.70 31.93 -5.92
CA ASN A 382 27.65 32.70 -5.12
C ASN A 382 28.75 31.79 -4.56
N PHE A 383 30.00 31.95 -4.99
CA PHE A 383 31.12 31.10 -4.56
C PHE A 383 31.63 31.47 -3.15
N GLN A 384 30.82 31.26 -2.11
CA GLN A 384 31.29 31.42 -0.72
C GLN A 384 32.32 30.33 -0.36
N GLY A 385 33.55 30.71 0.01
CA GLY A 385 34.46 29.74 0.65
C GLY A 385 35.97 29.99 0.66
N MET A 386 36.49 30.94 -0.12
CA MET A 386 37.90 31.35 -0.05
C MET A 386 38.07 32.50 0.95
N GLN A 387 39.08 32.43 1.81
CA GLN A 387 39.51 33.60 2.57
C GLN A 387 39.95 34.67 1.57
N ARG A 388 39.44 35.90 1.73
CA ARG A 388 39.63 37.04 0.80
C ARG A 388 41.10 37.31 0.48
N GLU A 389 41.98 36.96 1.42
CA GLU A 389 43.44 37.13 1.36
C GLU A 389 44.17 36.14 0.42
N ASN A 390 43.52 35.01 0.06
CA ASN A 390 44.15 33.86 -0.60
C ASN A 390 43.52 33.52 -1.97
N SER A 391 42.69 34.41 -2.53
CA SER A 391 41.97 34.19 -3.79
C SER A 391 42.31 35.29 -4.80
N ASP A 392 42.57 34.90 -6.05
CA ASP A 392 42.77 35.84 -7.15
C ASP A 392 41.44 36.48 -7.63
N THR A 393 40.29 35.85 -7.37
CA THR A 393 38.93 36.36 -7.70
C THR A 393 37.87 36.03 -6.61
N PRO A 394 37.97 36.62 -5.40
CA PRO A 394 37.13 36.26 -4.25
C PRO A 394 35.64 36.63 -4.38
N ASN A 395 35.28 37.33 -5.45
CA ASN A 395 34.03 38.05 -5.63
C ASN A 395 33.27 37.59 -6.90
N ASP A 396 33.74 36.52 -7.57
CA ASP A 396 33.08 36.01 -8.76
C ASP A 396 31.73 35.39 -8.41
N VAL A 397 30.74 35.65 -9.26
CA VAL A 397 29.39 35.09 -9.21
C VAL A 397 29.06 34.55 -10.60
N LYS A 398 28.53 33.34 -10.68
CA LYS A 398 28.04 32.78 -11.95
C LYS A 398 26.53 32.98 -12.03
N ILE A 399 26.07 33.52 -13.15
CA ILE A 399 24.67 33.88 -13.35
C ILE A 399 24.18 33.19 -14.62
N TYR A 400 23.06 32.48 -14.51
CA TYR A 400 22.34 31.90 -15.64
C TYR A 400 21.00 32.63 -15.80
N LEU A 401 20.66 33.01 -17.02
CA LEU A 401 19.53 33.88 -17.34
C LEU A 401 18.67 33.23 -18.43
N TYR A 402 17.35 33.21 -18.28
CA TYR A 402 16.43 32.83 -19.36
C TYR A 402 15.41 33.94 -19.63
N LEU A 403 14.92 33.97 -20.87
CA LEU A 403 13.84 34.84 -21.32
C LEU A 403 12.75 33.95 -21.91
N TYR A 404 11.56 33.96 -21.33
CA TYR A 404 10.44 33.09 -21.72
C TYR A 404 9.25 33.92 -22.18
N ASP A 405 8.68 33.54 -23.33
CA ASP A 405 7.49 34.15 -23.92
C ASP A 405 6.26 33.36 -23.45
N LEU A 406 5.47 33.94 -22.55
CA LEU A 406 4.29 33.32 -21.93
C LEU A 406 3.15 33.12 -22.94
N ASP A 407 3.05 33.95 -23.97
CA ASP A 407 2.00 33.83 -25.00
C ASP A 407 2.36 32.76 -26.06
N ALA A 408 3.65 32.64 -26.39
CA ALA A 408 4.14 31.67 -27.35
C ALA A 408 4.62 30.34 -26.73
N GLU A 409 4.52 30.21 -25.40
CA GLU A 409 4.98 29.08 -24.58
C GLU A 409 6.40 28.58 -24.94
N LYS A 410 7.33 29.50 -25.21
CA LYS A 410 8.70 29.16 -25.63
C LYS A 410 9.76 30.14 -25.16
N ASN A 411 11.00 29.66 -25.04
CA ASN A 411 12.16 30.48 -24.71
C ASN A 411 12.60 31.38 -25.89
N TYR A 412 13.02 32.61 -25.58
CA TYR A 412 13.70 33.49 -26.51
C TYR A 412 15.20 33.19 -26.58
N VAL A 413 15.62 32.69 -27.74
CA VAL A 413 17.00 32.23 -28.00
C VAL A 413 17.83 33.19 -28.86
N GLY A 414 17.35 34.43 -29.06
CA GLY A 414 17.95 35.42 -29.97
C GLY A 414 19.01 36.33 -29.33
N PRO A 415 19.37 37.45 -29.98
CA PRO A 415 20.35 38.37 -29.43
C PRO A 415 19.80 39.16 -28.22
N ALA A 416 20.59 39.23 -27.15
CA ALA A 416 20.28 39.96 -25.93
C ALA A 416 21.53 40.64 -25.34
N GLU A 417 21.35 41.84 -24.80
CA GLU A 417 22.37 42.61 -24.07
C GLU A 417 22.02 42.68 -22.59
N PHE A 418 22.98 42.40 -21.73
CA PHE A 418 22.83 42.30 -20.29
C PHE A 418 23.73 43.32 -19.59
N GLU A 419 23.17 44.02 -18.61
CA GLU A 419 23.88 45.01 -17.81
C GLU A 419 23.57 44.79 -16.33
N ILE A 420 24.59 44.55 -15.51
CA ILE A 420 24.46 44.40 -14.05
C ILE A 420 24.76 45.75 -13.39
N ARG A 421 23.86 46.21 -12.52
CA ARG A 421 23.96 47.48 -11.81
C ARG A 421 23.97 47.31 -10.31
N LEU A 422 24.70 48.17 -9.63
CA LEU A 422 24.67 48.37 -8.18
C LEU A 422 24.41 49.87 -7.96
N ASP A 423 23.36 50.22 -7.21
CA ASP A 423 22.95 51.62 -6.97
C ASP A 423 22.83 52.46 -8.26
N GLY A 424 22.35 51.85 -9.34
CA GLY A 424 22.17 52.50 -10.65
C GLY A 424 23.44 52.69 -11.48
N GLN A 425 24.63 52.30 -10.98
CA GLN A 425 25.88 52.31 -11.73
C GLN A 425 26.15 50.94 -12.37
N THR A 426 26.63 50.94 -13.61
CA THR A 426 26.99 49.71 -14.34
C THR A 426 28.24 49.06 -13.72
N VAL A 427 28.08 47.86 -13.17
CA VAL A 427 29.15 47.03 -12.60
C VAL A 427 29.75 46.12 -13.69
N SER A 428 28.89 45.53 -14.52
CA SER A 428 29.31 44.71 -15.66
C SER A 428 28.32 44.78 -16.81
N ARG A 429 28.81 44.51 -18.03
CA ARG A 429 28.01 44.47 -19.25
C ARG A 429 28.52 43.36 -20.16
N PHE A 430 27.60 42.54 -20.67
CA PHE A 430 27.89 41.50 -21.65
C PHE A 430 26.75 41.36 -22.65
N SER A 431 27.07 40.94 -23.88
CA SER A 431 26.08 40.68 -24.92
C SER A 431 26.24 39.27 -25.47
N ARG A 432 25.14 38.73 -26.00
CA ARG A 432 25.07 37.41 -26.63
C ARG A 432 24.23 37.48 -27.89
N SER A 433 24.70 36.86 -28.96
CA SER A 433 23.95 36.76 -30.23
C SER A 433 22.88 35.66 -30.21
N SER A 434 23.05 34.68 -29.31
CA SER A 434 22.15 33.56 -29.05
C SER A 434 22.42 33.05 -27.63
N VAL A 435 21.55 32.19 -27.13
CA VAL A 435 21.77 31.44 -25.88
C VAL A 435 23.08 30.65 -25.90
N ASP A 436 23.71 30.53 -24.72
CA ASP A 436 24.98 29.81 -24.55
C ASP A 436 24.74 28.30 -24.43
N GLU A 437 23.67 27.90 -23.74
CA GLU A 437 23.30 26.50 -23.49
C GLU A 437 21.77 26.35 -23.58
N GLU A 438 21.28 25.52 -24.51
CA GLU A 438 19.85 25.24 -24.77
C GLU A 438 18.93 26.47 -24.89
N THR A 439 18.52 27.04 -23.76
CA THR A 439 17.59 28.17 -23.61
C THR A 439 18.08 29.29 -22.69
N VAL A 440 19.32 29.21 -22.19
CA VAL A 440 19.87 30.14 -21.19
C VAL A 440 21.11 30.90 -21.69
N TYR A 441 21.22 32.15 -21.25
CA TYR A 441 22.42 32.98 -21.34
C TYR A 441 23.22 32.84 -20.04
N SER A 442 24.54 32.72 -20.12
CA SER A 442 25.40 32.52 -18.97
C SER A 442 26.48 33.59 -18.88
N SER A 443 26.75 34.07 -17.67
CA SER A 443 27.92 34.91 -17.41
C SER A 443 28.60 34.59 -16.08
N ARG A 444 29.87 35.00 -15.99
CA ARG A 444 30.66 34.99 -14.75
C ARG A 444 31.13 36.42 -14.50
N GLU A 445 30.71 36.98 -13.39
CA GLU A 445 30.86 38.40 -13.08
C GLU A 445 31.46 38.60 -11.70
N THR A 446 32.42 39.51 -11.56
CA THR A 446 33.03 39.84 -10.28
C THR A 446 32.26 40.96 -9.60
N LEU A 447 31.51 40.66 -8.53
CA LEU A 447 30.67 41.62 -7.82
C LEU A 447 31.40 42.23 -6.61
N PRO A 448 31.47 43.56 -6.48
CA PRO A 448 32.39 44.22 -5.53
C PRO A 448 32.07 43.96 -4.05
N GLU A 449 30.79 43.91 -3.67
CA GLU A 449 30.33 43.81 -2.29
C GLU A 449 28.98 43.10 -2.15
N SER A 450 28.56 42.82 -0.90
CA SER A 450 27.22 42.27 -0.65
C SER A 450 26.18 43.39 -0.78
N GLY A 451 25.10 43.16 -1.52
CA GLY A 451 24.13 44.22 -1.82
C GLY A 451 23.03 43.77 -2.77
N GLU A 452 22.09 44.68 -3.03
CA GLU A 452 21.03 44.52 -4.03
C GLU A 452 21.54 44.99 -5.39
N TYR A 453 21.55 44.09 -6.35
CA TYR A 453 21.96 44.33 -7.73
C TYR A 453 20.74 44.28 -8.65
N GLU A 454 20.84 44.93 -9.81
CA GLU A 454 19.83 44.88 -10.86
C GLU A 454 20.44 44.33 -12.16
N ILE A 455 19.82 43.30 -12.75
CA ILE A 455 20.15 42.85 -14.10
C ILE A 455 19.18 43.50 -15.08
N VAL A 456 19.69 44.38 -15.92
CA VAL A 456 18.95 45.00 -17.02
C VAL A 456 19.22 44.21 -18.30
N VAL A 457 18.16 43.72 -18.95
CA VAL A 457 18.24 42.95 -20.19
C VAL A 457 17.56 43.70 -21.32
N VAL A 458 18.25 43.89 -22.43
CA VAL A 458 17.73 44.51 -23.66
C VAL A 458 17.68 43.48 -24.79
N PHE A 459 16.50 43.19 -25.31
CA PHE A 459 16.27 42.25 -26.40
C PHE A 459 15.02 42.63 -27.19
N LYS A 460 14.99 42.39 -28.51
CA LYS A 460 13.86 42.80 -29.41
C LYS A 460 13.36 44.24 -29.15
N ASP A 461 14.28 45.20 -28.95
CA ASP A 461 13.95 46.60 -28.60
C ASP A 461 13.14 46.80 -27.30
N ARG A 462 13.05 45.77 -26.45
CA ARG A 462 12.45 45.81 -25.10
C ARG A 462 13.54 45.80 -24.03
N ARG A 463 13.17 46.26 -22.83
CA ARG A 463 14.05 46.35 -21.67
C ARG A 463 13.37 45.80 -20.42
N LEU A 464 13.94 44.74 -19.84
CA LEU A 464 13.50 44.12 -18.58
C LEU A 464 14.54 44.38 -17.48
N THR A 465 14.12 44.49 -16.23
CA THR A 465 15.02 44.70 -15.07
C THR A 465 14.67 43.74 -13.95
N LEU A 466 15.62 42.91 -13.53
CA LEU A 466 15.46 41.92 -12.47
C LEU A 466 16.34 42.29 -11.26
N PRO A 467 15.75 42.62 -10.10
CA PRO A 467 16.52 42.79 -8.87
C PRO A 467 16.94 41.42 -8.30
N PHE A 468 18.18 41.34 -7.82
CA PHE A 468 18.70 40.16 -7.13
C PHE A 468 19.65 40.57 -5.99
N TYR A 469 19.72 39.78 -4.93
CA TYR A 469 20.59 40.05 -3.79
C TYR A 469 21.78 39.09 -3.78
N VAL A 470 22.94 39.57 -3.32
CA VAL A 470 24.14 38.74 -3.16
C VAL A 470 24.72 38.93 -1.77
N ASP A 471 24.76 37.85 -0.97
CA ASP A 471 25.42 37.81 0.35
C ASP A 471 26.82 37.20 0.27
N ILE A 472 27.87 38.01 0.33
CA ILE A 472 29.26 37.54 0.36
C ILE A 472 29.63 37.26 1.83
N SER A 473 29.15 36.13 2.38
CA SER A 473 29.31 35.85 3.82
C SER A 473 30.78 35.68 4.22
N THR A 474 31.20 36.47 5.22
CA THR A 474 32.46 36.24 5.95
C THR A 474 32.19 35.19 7.03
N GLY A 475 32.51 33.92 6.76
CA GLY A 475 32.30 32.82 7.68
C GLY A 475 33.11 32.93 8.98
N GLU A 476 32.58 33.64 9.99
CA GLU A 476 33.13 33.65 11.35
C GLU A 476 32.40 32.63 12.24
N PHE A 477 33.10 31.56 12.58
CA PHE A 477 32.66 30.57 13.57
C PHE A 477 32.65 31.20 14.97
N ASN A 478 31.50 31.22 15.65
CA ASN A 478 31.40 31.74 17.02
C ASN A 478 31.77 30.68 18.07
N PRO A 479 32.95 30.75 18.72
CA PRO A 479 33.41 29.75 19.69
C PRO A 479 32.56 29.70 20.98
N TRP A 480 31.75 30.72 21.26
CA TRP A 480 30.86 30.74 22.44
C TRP A 480 29.73 29.71 22.34
N ILE A 481 29.34 29.31 21.12
CA ILE A 481 28.34 28.24 20.91
C ILE A 481 28.88 26.90 21.41
N LEU A 482 30.16 26.60 21.17
CA LEU A 482 30.80 25.38 21.70
C LEU A 482 30.86 25.38 23.23
N LEU A 483 31.20 26.51 23.83
CA LEU A 483 31.24 26.66 25.29
C LEU A 483 29.84 26.51 25.92
N GLY A 484 28.81 27.07 25.27
CA GLY A 484 27.41 26.94 25.70
C GLY A 484 26.87 25.50 25.65
N ILE A 485 27.33 24.69 24.69
CA ILE A 485 26.95 23.26 24.57
C ILE A 485 27.80 22.36 25.49
N ALA A 486 29.06 22.72 25.74
CA ALA A 486 29.99 21.90 26.52
C ALA A 486 29.53 21.70 27.97
N PHE A 487 29.04 22.74 28.65
CA PHE A 487 28.64 22.64 30.07
C PHE A 487 27.45 21.68 30.30
N PRO A 488 26.31 21.77 29.57
CA PRO A 488 25.21 20.81 29.69
C PRO A 488 25.64 19.36 29.40
N VAL A 489 26.51 19.16 28.40
CA VAL A 489 27.02 17.84 28.03
C VAL A 489 27.88 17.25 29.16
N LEU A 490 28.79 18.05 29.73
CA LEU A 490 29.62 17.64 30.86
C LEU A 490 28.78 17.31 32.11
N LEU A 491 27.74 18.08 32.38
CA LEU A 491 26.79 17.83 33.47
C LEU A 491 26.06 16.49 33.28
N VAL A 492 25.52 16.24 32.09
CA VAL A 492 24.85 14.97 31.73
C VAL A 492 25.79 13.78 31.89
N ILE A 493 27.03 13.90 31.40
CA ILE A 493 28.06 12.85 31.54
C ILE A 493 28.37 12.61 33.01
N GLY A 494 28.57 13.67 33.81
CA GLY A 494 28.84 13.57 35.25
C GLY A 494 27.73 12.83 36.01
N LEU A 495 26.47 13.18 35.75
CA LEU A 495 25.29 12.52 36.34
C LEU A 495 25.19 11.05 35.90
N ALA A 496 25.40 10.75 34.62
CA ALA A 496 25.36 9.39 34.09
C ALA A 496 26.46 8.51 34.70
N LEU A 497 27.69 9.01 34.80
CA LEU A 497 28.83 8.30 35.43
C LEU A 497 28.53 7.98 36.90
N ARG A 498 27.94 8.92 37.65
CA ARG A 498 27.54 8.67 39.05
C ARG A 498 26.44 7.60 39.16
N GLY A 499 25.45 7.63 38.25
CA GLY A 499 24.42 6.59 38.14
C GLY A 499 25.00 5.18 37.91
N THR A 500 26.08 5.05 37.12
CA THR A 500 26.76 3.76 36.92
C THR A 500 27.48 3.25 38.19
N LYS A 501 28.11 4.15 38.98
CA LYS A 501 28.83 3.80 40.21
C LYS A 501 27.89 3.20 41.28
N ARG A 502 26.67 3.73 41.44
CA ARG A 502 25.66 3.17 42.38
C ARG A 502 25.22 1.75 42.00
N LYS A 503 25.06 1.45 40.70
CA LYS A 503 24.76 0.10 40.19
C LYS A 503 25.89 -0.90 40.50
N ARG A 504 27.16 -0.48 40.38
CA ARG A 504 28.32 -1.29 40.77
C ARG A 504 28.39 -1.51 42.28
N ARG A 505 28.05 -0.52 43.11
CA ARG A 505 28.05 -0.65 44.59
C ARG A 505 26.99 -1.65 45.09
N ARG A 506 25.77 -1.64 44.52
CA ARG A 506 24.70 -2.65 44.78
C ARG A 506 25.03 -4.05 44.26
N ARG A 507 25.82 -4.17 43.17
CA ARG A 507 26.32 -5.47 42.67
C ARG A 507 27.48 -6.01 43.52
N ARG A 508 28.40 -5.15 43.98
CA ARG A 508 29.55 -5.55 44.83
C ARG A 508 29.13 -6.06 46.20
N THR A 509 28.03 -5.57 46.77
CA THR A 509 27.47 -6.12 48.02
C THR A 509 26.76 -7.46 47.84
N GLY A 510 26.57 -7.95 46.60
CA GLY A 510 25.96 -9.24 46.27
C GLY A 510 26.85 -10.22 45.50
N SER A 511 28.11 -9.89 45.25
CA SER A 511 29.05 -10.81 44.59
C SER A 511 30.48 -10.57 45.10
N VAL A 512 30.92 -11.41 46.04
CA VAL A 512 32.32 -11.55 46.42
C VAL A 512 33.06 -12.39 45.36
N ALA A 513 34.34 -12.03 45.17
CA ALA A 513 35.45 -12.76 44.55
C ALA A 513 35.73 -12.63 43.03
N ARG A 514 36.90 -11.98 42.79
CA ARG A 514 37.97 -12.18 41.77
C ARG A 514 37.54 -12.24 40.29
N ALA A 515 38.14 -11.50 39.35
CA ALA A 515 39.58 -11.36 39.13
C ALA A 515 39.91 -10.06 38.37
N SER A 516 41.12 -9.57 38.64
CA SER A 516 41.85 -8.50 37.97
C SER A 516 42.79 -9.06 36.90
N GLN A 517 43.13 -8.21 35.93
CA GLN A 517 44.22 -8.35 34.92
C GLN A 517 43.95 -9.47 33.88
N ILE A 518 43.99 -9.22 32.57
CA ILE A 518 45.12 -8.77 31.76
C ILE A 518 44.61 -7.92 30.59
N THR A 519 45.26 -6.79 30.31
CA THR A 519 45.03 -5.94 29.13
C THR A 519 46.38 -5.36 28.72
N ARG A 520 46.66 -5.40 27.41
CA ARG A 520 47.88 -5.07 26.63
C ARG A 520 48.37 -6.34 25.91
N LEU A 521 48.63 -6.39 24.61
CA LEU A 521 48.95 -5.33 23.63
C LEU A 521 48.87 -5.93 22.18
N MET A 522 48.83 -5.06 21.15
CA MET A 522 49.09 -5.25 19.69
C MET A 522 47.85 -5.59 18.84
N LEU A 523 47.31 -4.78 17.92
CA LEU A 523 47.86 -3.75 16.99
C LEU A 523 49.04 -4.26 16.15
N LEU A 524 48.77 -4.77 14.93
CA LEU A 524 49.33 -4.34 13.63
C LEU A 524 49.19 -5.41 12.52
N GLY A 525 48.99 -4.91 11.28
CA GLY A 525 49.28 -5.59 9.99
C GLY A 525 48.12 -6.41 9.41
N GLY A 526 47.79 -6.38 8.12
CA GLY A 526 48.46 -5.81 6.97
C GLY A 526 47.94 -6.51 5.70
N VAL A 527 47.71 -5.70 4.67
CA VAL A 527 47.37 -5.92 3.25
C VAL A 527 47.90 -7.21 2.59
N LEU A 528 47.10 -7.80 1.68
CA LEU A 528 47.53 -8.28 0.35
C LEU A 528 46.34 -8.67 -0.55
N MET A 529 46.16 -7.93 -1.66
CA MET A 529 45.36 -8.27 -2.84
C MET A 529 46.32 -8.41 -4.03
N LEU A 530 46.04 -9.36 -4.92
CA LEU A 530 46.69 -9.58 -6.21
C LEU A 530 45.80 -9.00 -7.34
N PRO A 531 46.36 -8.48 -8.45
CA PRO A 531 45.58 -7.89 -9.55
C PRO A 531 45.39 -8.86 -10.73
N TYR A 532 44.30 -8.73 -11.48
CA TYR A 532 44.22 -9.19 -12.88
C TYR A 532 43.23 -8.37 -13.72
N GLY A 533 43.76 -7.71 -14.76
CA GLY A 533 43.38 -7.90 -16.17
C GLY A 533 42.07 -7.30 -16.70
N ALA A 534 42.21 -6.31 -17.58
CA ALA A 534 41.17 -5.62 -18.36
C ALA A 534 40.66 -6.41 -19.59
N ALA A 535 39.47 -6.05 -20.10
CA ALA A 535 39.15 -6.03 -21.55
C ALA A 535 37.87 -5.23 -21.84
N ARG A 536 37.89 -4.53 -22.98
CA ARG A 536 36.90 -3.60 -23.56
C ARG A 536 36.30 -4.26 -24.81
N ALA A 537 35.03 -4.02 -25.14
CA ALA A 537 34.49 -4.26 -26.49
C ALA A 537 33.18 -3.48 -26.73
N ASP A 538 33.15 -2.75 -27.86
CA ASP A 538 32.02 -2.03 -28.46
C ASP A 538 31.05 -2.97 -29.21
N GLY A 539 29.85 -2.49 -29.55
CA GLY A 539 28.95 -3.17 -30.48
C GLY A 539 27.61 -2.45 -30.70
N ASP A 540 27.49 -1.82 -31.86
CA ASP A 540 26.37 -1.05 -32.43
C ASP A 540 25.41 -1.96 -33.24
N SER A 541 24.12 -1.59 -33.37
CA SER A 541 23.25 -1.96 -34.51
C SER A 541 21.83 -1.38 -34.41
N GLY A 542 21.42 -0.58 -35.40
CA GLY A 542 20.08 -0.02 -35.56
C GLY A 542 19.09 -0.85 -36.40
N ALA A 543 17.89 -0.31 -36.61
CA ALA A 543 16.93 -0.76 -37.62
C ALA A 543 16.03 0.40 -38.11
N ARG A 544 15.82 0.46 -39.43
CA ARG A 544 15.00 1.43 -40.21
C ARG A 544 13.56 0.93 -40.41
N ALA A 545 12.62 1.85 -40.63
CA ALA A 545 11.31 1.56 -41.26
C ALA A 545 10.93 2.63 -42.30
N VAL A 546 10.04 2.26 -43.21
CA VAL A 546 9.86 2.72 -44.61
C VAL A 546 8.65 3.65 -44.76
N VAL A 547 8.72 4.60 -45.70
CA VAL A 547 7.67 5.58 -46.08
C VAL A 547 6.83 5.05 -47.26
N VAL A 548 5.51 5.36 -47.30
CA VAL A 548 4.62 5.14 -48.46
C VAL A 548 3.78 6.41 -48.73
N GLU A 549 3.53 6.69 -50.02
CA GLU A 549 3.08 7.94 -50.66
C GLU A 549 1.56 8.25 -50.65
N HIS A 550 1.25 9.50 -51.03
CA HIS A 550 -0.03 10.24 -51.07
C HIS A 550 -1.11 9.78 -52.09
N ALA A 551 -2.35 10.28 -51.88
CA ALA A 551 -3.41 10.41 -52.90
C ALA A 551 -3.98 11.85 -52.95
N GLU A 552 -4.51 12.24 -54.12
CA GLU A 552 -4.69 13.61 -54.65
C GLU A 552 -5.99 14.36 -54.27
N HIS A 553 -5.98 15.67 -54.53
CA HIS A 553 -7.05 16.66 -54.32
C HIS A 553 -8.35 16.41 -55.11
N GLY A 554 -9.52 16.54 -54.46
CA GLY A 554 -10.80 16.80 -55.16
C GLY A 554 -12.11 16.28 -54.57
N GLU A 555 -12.12 15.53 -53.45
CA GLU A 555 -13.36 14.91 -52.93
C GLU A 555 -13.92 15.56 -51.66
N THR A 556 -15.25 15.52 -51.52
CA THR A 556 -16.04 16.02 -50.38
C THR A 556 -15.81 15.18 -49.12
N CYS A 557 -15.50 15.79 -47.98
CA CYS A 557 -15.26 15.06 -46.73
C CYS A 557 -16.55 14.42 -46.19
N GLN A 558 -16.59 13.08 -46.05
CA GLN A 558 -17.79 12.35 -45.63
C GLN A 558 -18.18 12.55 -44.14
N TYR A 559 -17.28 13.07 -43.29
CA TYR A 559 -17.55 13.29 -41.87
C TYR A 559 -18.21 14.65 -41.58
N CYS A 560 -17.89 15.68 -42.37
CA CYS A 560 -18.41 17.04 -42.17
C CYS A 560 -19.18 17.61 -43.38
N GLY A 561 -19.15 16.93 -44.53
CA GLY A 561 -19.86 17.34 -45.75
C GLY A 561 -19.25 18.52 -46.50
N MET A 562 -18.07 19.03 -46.10
CA MET A 562 -17.41 20.16 -46.76
C MET A 562 -16.48 19.73 -47.91
N THR A 563 -16.57 20.41 -49.04
CA THR A 563 -15.56 20.38 -50.11
C THR A 563 -14.41 21.32 -49.70
N ASN A 564 -13.17 20.83 -49.70
CA ASN A 564 -11.96 21.51 -49.18
C ASN A 564 -11.97 21.80 -47.67
N CYS A 565 -12.08 20.73 -46.85
CA CYS A 565 -11.87 20.81 -45.41
C CYS A 565 -10.38 21.13 -45.10
N PRO A 566 -10.07 22.16 -44.28
CA PRO A 566 -8.69 22.56 -43.98
C PRO A 566 -8.03 21.70 -42.87
N MET A 567 -8.74 20.72 -42.32
CA MET A 567 -8.20 19.78 -41.33
C MET A 567 -7.49 18.62 -42.03
N ASP A 568 -6.22 18.43 -41.69
CA ASP A 568 -5.42 17.29 -42.13
C ASP A 568 -5.89 16.03 -41.40
N HIS A 569 -6.73 15.23 -42.06
CA HIS A 569 -7.26 13.97 -41.53
C HIS A 569 -6.27 12.80 -41.66
N SER A 570 -5.03 13.03 -42.10
CA SER A 570 -4.00 11.98 -42.21
C SER A 570 -3.38 11.58 -40.87
N ALA A 571 -3.59 12.34 -39.79
CA ALA A 571 -3.01 12.07 -38.48
C ALA A 571 -3.79 11.03 -37.62
N ALA A 572 -4.89 10.46 -38.11
CA ALA A 572 -5.78 9.61 -37.30
C ALA A 572 -5.63 8.09 -37.55
N ILE A 573 -4.69 7.65 -38.39
CA ILE A 573 -4.56 6.23 -38.73
C ILE A 573 -3.16 5.75 -38.35
N THR A 574 -3.14 4.82 -37.39
CA THR A 574 -1.98 4.16 -36.78
C THR A 574 -1.22 4.99 -35.75
N ASP A 575 -1.68 5.00 -34.49
CA ASP A 575 -0.75 5.32 -33.42
C ASP A 575 -0.96 4.50 -32.14
N LYS A 576 -0.04 3.55 -31.94
CA LYS A 576 0.20 2.89 -30.65
C LYS A 576 1.22 3.68 -29.81
N ALA A 577 1.67 4.87 -30.22
CA ALA A 577 2.88 5.45 -29.63
C ALA A 577 2.95 6.97 -29.34
N ASN A 578 2.14 7.88 -29.90
CA ASN A 578 2.51 9.32 -29.85
C ASN A 578 1.66 10.28 -29.00
N HIS A 579 1.00 9.86 -27.92
CA HIS A 579 0.28 10.80 -27.02
C HIS A 579 0.78 10.85 -25.57
N ALA A 580 1.97 10.33 -25.30
CA ALA A 580 2.64 10.50 -24.02
C ALA A 580 3.63 11.69 -24.10
N GLY A 581 3.14 12.93 -23.93
CA GLY A 581 4.06 14.08 -23.82
C GLY A 581 3.46 15.47 -23.95
N ASP A 582 2.38 15.66 -24.72
CA ASP A 582 2.07 16.99 -25.27
C ASP A 582 1.01 17.80 -24.51
N GLY A 583 0.55 17.35 -23.34
CA GLY A 583 -0.48 18.10 -22.57
C GLY A 583 -1.83 18.23 -23.29
N VAL A 584 -1.99 17.61 -24.47
CA VAL A 584 -3.22 17.63 -25.25
C VAL A 584 -4.29 16.80 -24.53
N THR A 585 -5.44 17.42 -24.31
CA THR A 585 -6.61 16.76 -23.73
C THR A 585 -7.26 15.87 -24.79
N CYS A 586 -7.35 14.57 -24.55
CA CYS A 586 -8.01 13.65 -25.49
C CYS A 586 -9.45 14.09 -25.72
N GLN A 587 -9.83 14.35 -26.97
CA GLN A 587 -11.15 14.87 -27.33
C GLN A 587 -12.30 13.89 -27.02
N TYR A 588 -12.00 12.60 -26.87
CA TYR A 588 -12.99 11.57 -26.56
C TYR A 588 -13.23 11.37 -25.07
N CYS A 589 -12.20 11.51 -24.24
CA CYS A 589 -12.27 11.19 -22.80
C CYS A 589 -11.90 12.34 -21.86
N GLY A 590 -11.47 13.49 -22.40
CA GLY A 590 -11.09 14.66 -21.60
C GLY A 590 -9.81 14.48 -20.79
N MET A 591 -9.04 13.40 -20.99
CA MET A 591 -7.80 13.15 -20.24
C MET A 591 -6.60 13.84 -20.89
N VAL A 592 -5.85 14.59 -20.07
CA VAL A 592 -4.51 15.06 -20.41
C VAL A 592 -3.56 13.85 -20.37
N ASN A 593 -2.77 13.63 -21.43
CA ASN A 593 -1.89 12.47 -21.59
C ASN A 593 -2.62 11.11 -21.57
N CYS A 594 -3.67 10.98 -22.38
CA CYS A 594 -4.38 9.71 -22.55
C CYS A 594 -3.49 8.64 -23.21
N THR A 595 -3.24 7.53 -22.51
CA THR A 595 -2.50 6.35 -23.01
C THR A 595 -3.42 5.27 -23.60
N MET A 596 -4.74 5.49 -23.60
CA MET A 596 -5.72 4.51 -24.10
C MET A 596 -5.73 4.46 -25.62
N ALA A 597 -5.85 3.25 -26.17
CA ALA A 597 -5.94 3.05 -27.61
C ALA A 597 -7.39 3.21 -28.10
N HIS A 598 -7.56 3.86 -29.24
CA HIS A 598 -8.83 4.02 -29.94
C HIS A 598 -8.81 3.22 -31.23
N PHE A 599 -9.82 2.37 -31.44
CA PHE A 599 -9.97 1.58 -32.67
C PHE A 599 -11.31 1.91 -33.33
N GLU A 600 -11.28 2.26 -34.61
CA GLU A 600 -12.51 2.35 -35.41
C GLU A 600 -13.06 0.95 -35.73
N THR A 601 -14.36 0.80 -35.57
CA THR A 601 -15.10 -0.42 -35.91
C THR A 601 -15.62 -0.35 -37.34
N ASN A 602 -15.85 -1.51 -37.96
CA ASN A 602 -16.35 -1.60 -39.34
C ASN A 602 -17.72 -0.94 -39.58
N ASP A 603 -18.47 -0.61 -38.51
CA ASP A 603 -19.75 0.11 -38.52
C ASP A 603 -19.61 1.62 -38.24
N GLY A 604 -18.38 2.15 -38.22
CA GLY A 604 -18.10 3.59 -38.08
C GLY A 604 -18.12 4.12 -36.64
N GLY A 605 -18.14 3.24 -35.63
CA GLY A 605 -17.99 3.59 -34.22
C GLY A 605 -16.53 3.53 -33.77
N SER A 606 -16.23 4.06 -32.58
CA SER A 606 -14.91 3.89 -31.95
C SER A 606 -14.99 2.95 -30.73
N VAL A 607 -13.93 2.21 -30.43
CA VAL A 607 -13.79 1.40 -29.20
C VAL A 607 -12.52 1.81 -28.48
N MET A 608 -12.67 2.11 -27.18
CA MET A 608 -11.57 2.41 -26.28
C MET A 608 -11.04 1.15 -25.59
N VAL A 609 -9.71 1.02 -25.51
CA VAL A 609 -9.01 -0.09 -24.87
C VAL A 609 -8.05 0.44 -23.81
N MET A 610 -8.12 -0.13 -22.61
CA MET A 610 -7.23 0.19 -21.48
C MET A 610 -6.03 -0.75 -21.44
N GLY A 611 -4.86 -0.19 -21.12
CA GLY A 611 -3.63 -0.95 -20.94
C GLY A 611 -3.69 -1.89 -19.73
N GLY A 612 -3.33 -3.14 -19.95
CA GLY A 612 -3.18 -4.11 -18.86
C GLY A 612 -1.99 -3.82 -17.94
N ILE A 613 -1.92 -4.55 -16.82
CA ILE A 613 -0.81 -4.48 -15.85
C ILE A 613 0.53 -4.68 -16.58
N PRO A 614 1.59 -3.88 -16.35
CA PRO A 614 2.86 -4.05 -17.04
C PRO A 614 3.55 -5.38 -16.68
N LEU A 615 4.33 -5.93 -17.62
CA LEU A 615 4.93 -7.27 -17.51
C LEU A 615 5.71 -7.48 -16.21
N TRP A 616 6.49 -6.48 -15.76
CA TRP A 616 7.28 -6.59 -14.53
C TRP A 616 6.40 -6.78 -13.29
N LEU A 617 5.25 -6.09 -13.24
CA LEU A 617 4.32 -6.15 -12.12
C LEU A 617 3.49 -7.44 -12.18
N PHE A 618 3.18 -7.93 -13.38
CA PHE A 618 2.61 -9.25 -13.59
C PHE A 618 3.55 -10.35 -13.05
N LEU A 619 4.83 -10.34 -13.43
CA LEU A 619 5.85 -11.29 -12.95
C LEU A 619 6.05 -11.18 -11.43
N PHE A 620 6.03 -9.96 -10.88
CA PHE A 620 6.07 -9.73 -9.44
C PHE A 620 4.84 -10.33 -8.75
N GLY A 621 3.65 -10.16 -9.32
CA GLY A 621 2.41 -10.77 -8.85
C GLY A 621 2.50 -12.29 -8.82
N ILE A 622 3.02 -12.93 -9.88
CA ILE A 622 3.27 -14.38 -9.91
C ILE A 622 4.23 -14.80 -8.79
N GLY A 623 5.36 -14.10 -8.64
CA GLY A 623 6.31 -14.34 -7.57
C GLY A 623 5.66 -14.24 -6.19
N GLY A 624 4.82 -13.22 -5.98
CA GLY A 624 4.01 -13.04 -4.77
C GLY A 624 3.06 -14.20 -4.52
N VAL A 625 2.26 -14.61 -5.52
CA VAL A 625 1.34 -15.76 -5.45
C VAL A 625 2.09 -17.02 -5.00
N ILE A 626 3.23 -17.33 -5.63
CA ILE A 626 4.02 -18.51 -5.31
C ILE A 626 4.59 -18.41 -3.89
N VAL A 627 5.29 -17.32 -3.56
CA VAL A 627 5.93 -17.13 -2.26
C VAL A 627 4.90 -17.19 -1.13
N PHE A 628 3.78 -16.48 -1.27
CA PHE A 628 2.74 -16.46 -0.25
C PHE A 628 1.98 -17.80 -0.14
N SER A 629 1.93 -18.62 -1.19
CA SER A 629 1.37 -19.98 -1.11
C SER A 629 2.08 -20.84 -0.06
N PHE A 630 3.40 -20.80 -0.08
CA PHE A 630 4.22 -21.56 0.86
C PHE A 630 4.32 -20.88 2.23
N LEU A 631 4.38 -19.55 2.28
CA LEU A 631 4.39 -18.84 3.56
C LEU A 631 3.07 -19.00 4.32
N ALA A 632 1.92 -18.93 3.64
CA ALA A 632 0.62 -19.02 4.29
C ALA A 632 0.37 -20.39 4.92
N THR A 633 0.76 -21.46 4.22
CA THR A 633 0.66 -22.84 4.73
C THR A 633 1.50 -23.07 5.97
N GLU A 634 2.74 -22.56 6.02
CA GLU A 634 3.62 -22.70 7.21
C GLU A 634 3.23 -21.77 8.37
N TRP A 635 2.80 -20.55 8.08
CA TRP A 635 2.61 -19.50 9.07
C TRP A 635 1.24 -19.58 9.76
N PHE A 636 0.16 -19.83 9.00
CA PHE A 636 -1.20 -19.87 9.56
C PHE A 636 -1.62 -21.24 10.10
N ALA A 637 -0.81 -22.29 9.90
CA ALA A 637 -1.06 -23.65 10.38
C ALA A 637 -1.18 -23.83 11.91
N PHE A 638 -0.91 -22.79 12.73
CA PHE A 638 -0.69 -22.97 14.17
C PHE A 638 -1.29 -21.90 15.10
N LYS A 639 -2.29 -21.13 14.67
CA LYS A 639 -2.92 -20.12 15.55
C LYS A 639 -4.45 -20.24 15.54
N ASP A 640 -4.98 -20.94 16.54
CA ASP A 640 -6.43 -21.13 16.72
C ASP A 640 -7.14 -19.96 17.43
N ASP A 641 -6.43 -18.96 17.95
CA ASP A 641 -6.93 -18.29 19.17
C ASP A 641 -6.98 -16.74 19.17
N TYR A 642 -7.22 -16.09 18.03
CA TYR A 642 -7.38 -14.62 18.01
C TYR A 642 -8.55 -14.16 17.14
N GLY A 643 -9.77 -14.50 17.56
CA GLY A 643 -10.98 -13.86 17.04
C GLY A 643 -11.49 -12.82 18.02
N PHE A 644 -11.30 -11.53 17.76
CA PHE A 644 -12.07 -10.51 18.46
C PHE A 644 -13.53 -10.61 17.97
N LYS A 645 -14.50 -10.49 18.86
CA LYS A 645 -15.92 -10.43 18.49
C LYS A 645 -16.60 -9.32 19.26
N ILE A 646 -17.06 -8.30 18.54
CA ILE A 646 -17.65 -7.10 19.14
C ILE A 646 -19.15 -7.08 18.80
N ASP A 647 -20.00 -7.22 19.81
CA ASP A 647 -21.46 -7.09 19.66
C ASP A 647 -21.85 -5.61 19.68
N LEU A 648 -22.23 -5.06 18.52
CA LEU A 648 -22.67 -3.66 18.40
C LEU A 648 -24.07 -3.44 19.00
N SER A 649 -24.93 -4.47 18.98
CA SER A 649 -26.30 -4.39 19.52
C SER A 649 -26.33 -4.59 21.04
N LYS A 650 -25.17 -4.74 21.70
CA LYS A 650 -25.04 -4.60 23.15
C LYS A 650 -25.42 -3.19 23.61
N ASN A 651 -25.21 -2.18 22.76
CA ASN A 651 -25.72 -0.84 22.99
C ASN A 651 -27.26 -0.83 22.82
N LYS A 652 -27.98 -0.45 23.88
CA LYS A 652 -29.45 -0.42 23.91
C LYS A 652 -30.04 0.49 22.82
N THR A 653 -29.38 1.58 22.48
CA THR A 653 -29.82 2.52 21.43
C THR A 653 -29.76 1.84 20.07
N VAL A 654 -28.64 1.20 19.73
CA VAL A 654 -28.47 0.45 18.48
C VAL A 654 -29.51 -0.67 18.39
N TYR A 655 -29.71 -1.43 19.47
CA TYR A 655 -30.73 -2.47 19.50
C TYR A 655 -32.16 -1.93 19.26
N ARG A 656 -32.50 -0.77 19.85
CA ARG A 656 -33.79 -0.09 19.66
C ARG A 656 -33.98 0.39 18.21
N ILE A 657 -32.92 0.95 17.61
CA ILE A 657 -32.90 1.35 16.19
C ILE A 657 -33.19 0.14 15.31
N LEU A 658 -32.47 -0.97 15.48
CA LEU A 658 -32.66 -2.19 14.68
C LEU A 658 -34.05 -2.84 14.85
N LYS A 659 -34.72 -2.61 15.99
CA LYS A 659 -36.10 -3.05 16.21
C LYS A 659 -37.12 -2.16 15.48
N ASN A 660 -36.78 -0.91 15.16
CA ASN A 660 -37.66 0.00 14.45
C ASN A 660 -37.78 -0.39 12.97
N ARG A 661 -39.03 -0.55 12.49
CA ARG A 661 -39.32 -0.92 11.09
C ARG A 661 -38.87 0.15 10.10
N TRP A 662 -38.92 1.41 10.48
CA TRP A 662 -38.53 2.54 9.62
C TRP A 662 -37.06 2.51 9.18
N VAL A 663 -36.19 1.87 9.97
CA VAL A 663 -34.76 1.75 9.64
C VAL A 663 -34.54 0.91 8.38
N GLN A 664 -35.43 -0.03 8.09
CA GLN A 664 -35.43 -0.78 6.84
C GLN A 664 -36.22 -0.07 5.74
N VAL A 665 -37.40 0.48 6.08
CA VAL A 665 -38.34 1.03 5.12
C VAL A 665 -37.78 2.26 4.41
N VAL A 666 -37.16 3.20 5.13
CA VAL A 666 -36.68 4.45 4.54
C VAL A 666 -35.61 4.21 3.46
N PRO A 667 -34.54 3.42 3.72
CA PRO A 667 -33.59 3.07 2.66
C PRO A 667 -34.21 2.31 1.48
N GLN A 668 -35.17 1.41 1.74
CA GLN A 668 -35.88 0.70 0.67
C GLN A 668 -36.71 1.65 -0.21
N LEU A 669 -37.36 2.67 0.37
CA LEU A 669 -38.09 3.67 -0.40
C LEU A 669 -37.18 4.48 -1.32
N ILE A 670 -35.98 4.84 -0.85
CA ILE A 670 -34.98 5.57 -1.64
C ILE A 670 -34.53 4.72 -2.83
N THR A 671 -34.16 3.47 -2.60
CA THR A 671 -33.72 2.56 -3.68
C THR A 671 -34.86 2.20 -4.63
N MET A 672 -36.09 2.10 -4.15
CA MET A 672 -37.29 1.92 -5.00
C MET A 672 -37.52 3.14 -5.90
N GLY A 673 -37.40 4.35 -5.36
CA GLY A 673 -37.49 5.58 -6.15
C GLY A 673 -36.41 5.64 -7.22
N ALA A 674 -35.16 5.29 -6.87
CA ALA A 674 -34.06 5.19 -7.83
C ALA A 674 -34.33 4.12 -8.91
N LEU A 675 -34.85 2.95 -8.54
CA LEU A 675 -35.20 1.89 -9.50
C LEU A 675 -36.26 2.37 -10.50
N VAL A 676 -37.33 3.01 -10.02
CA VAL A 676 -38.39 3.57 -10.89
C VAL A 676 -37.82 4.62 -11.82
N PHE A 677 -36.97 5.52 -11.30
CA PHE A 677 -36.31 6.54 -12.10
C PHE A 677 -35.41 5.94 -13.19
N LEU A 678 -34.59 4.94 -12.87
CA LEU A 678 -33.70 4.29 -13.85
C LEU A 678 -34.47 3.51 -14.92
N ILE A 679 -35.59 2.89 -14.56
CA ILE A 679 -36.50 2.26 -15.53
C ILE A 679 -37.08 3.32 -16.47
N TYR A 680 -37.57 4.44 -15.92
CA TYR A 680 -38.09 5.55 -16.71
C TYR A 680 -37.03 6.14 -17.65
N ALA A 681 -35.84 6.48 -17.13
CA ALA A 681 -34.73 7.00 -17.90
C ALA A 681 -34.26 6.02 -18.98
N GLY A 682 -34.22 4.72 -18.69
CA GLY A 682 -33.81 3.70 -19.66
C GLY A 682 -34.82 3.46 -20.79
N LEU A 683 -36.13 3.59 -20.51
CA LEU A 683 -37.19 3.41 -21.52
C LEU A 683 -37.37 4.65 -22.40
N PHE A 684 -37.37 5.83 -21.79
CA PHE A 684 -37.77 7.09 -22.44
C PHE A 684 -36.61 8.04 -22.74
N GLY A 685 -35.42 7.83 -22.17
CA GLY A 685 -34.23 8.63 -22.44
C GLY A 685 -33.52 8.28 -23.76
N SER A 686 -32.47 9.04 -24.07
CA SER A 686 -31.58 8.83 -25.21
C SER A 686 -30.91 7.45 -25.14
N ARG A 687 -30.61 6.88 -26.31
CA ARG A 687 -29.90 5.59 -26.42
C ARG A 687 -28.40 5.72 -26.23
N VAL A 688 -27.86 6.90 -26.51
CA VAL A 688 -26.42 7.20 -26.45
C VAL A 688 -26.09 7.89 -25.13
N ALA A 689 -26.86 8.94 -24.80
CA ALA A 689 -26.66 9.71 -23.59
C ALA A 689 -27.64 9.29 -22.47
N ASN A 690 -27.28 8.29 -21.65
CA ASN A 690 -28.20 7.78 -20.63
C ASN A 690 -27.49 7.39 -19.33
N ILE A 691 -28.09 7.74 -18.19
CA ILE A 691 -27.56 7.37 -16.88
C ILE A 691 -27.71 5.88 -16.56
N THR A 692 -28.71 5.21 -17.12
CA THR A 692 -29.13 3.86 -16.68
C THR A 692 -28.02 2.81 -16.80
N PRO A 693 -27.32 2.66 -17.94
CA PRO A 693 -26.19 1.75 -18.05
C PRO A 693 -25.08 1.99 -17.03
N ILE A 694 -24.60 3.23 -16.92
CA ILE A 694 -23.47 3.59 -16.04
C ILE A 694 -23.87 3.40 -14.57
N ALA A 695 -25.05 3.88 -14.18
CA ALA A 695 -25.52 3.77 -12.80
C ALA A 695 -25.68 2.31 -12.35
N VAL A 696 -26.19 1.43 -13.22
CA VAL A 696 -26.43 0.02 -12.87
C VAL A 696 -25.13 -0.79 -12.96
N TRP A 697 -24.43 -0.74 -14.09
CA TRP A 697 -23.39 -1.71 -14.41
C TRP A 697 -21.99 -1.26 -14.01
N THR A 698 -21.73 0.05 -13.94
CA THR A 698 -20.43 0.60 -13.53
C THR A 698 -20.46 0.96 -12.05
N ILE A 699 -21.42 1.77 -11.61
CA ILE A 699 -21.46 2.27 -10.23
C ILE A 699 -22.07 1.25 -9.26
N TRP A 700 -23.34 0.88 -9.47
CA TRP A 700 -24.07 0.04 -8.52
C TRP A 700 -23.47 -1.36 -8.40
N TRP A 701 -23.16 -2.01 -9.52
CA TRP A 701 -22.59 -3.36 -9.52
C TRP A 701 -21.22 -3.41 -8.81
N ALA A 702 -20.31 -2.48 -9.09
CA ALA A 702 -19.03 -2.41 -8.40
C ALA A 702 -19.23 -2.10 -6.90
N ALA A 703 -20.00 -1.05 -6.58
CA ALA A 703 -20.29 -0.66 -5.21
C ALA A 703 -20.93 -1.79 -4.39
N LEU A 704 -21.75 -2.63 -5.03
CA LEU A 704 -22.35 -3.80 -4.39
C LEU A 704 -21.27 -4.79 -3.92
N ILE A 705 -20.31 -5.16 -4.77
CA ILE A 705 -19.29 -6.16 -4.41
C ILE A 705 -18.34 -5.62 -3.33
N PHE A 706 -17.91 -4.35 -3.44
CA PHE A 706 -17.15 -3.68 -2.38
C PHE A 706 -17.97 -3.56 -1.08
N GLY A 707 -19.26 -3.27 -1.18
CA GLY A 707 -20.16 -3.21 -0.04
C GLY A 707 -20.30 -4.55 0.69
N VAL A 708 -20.38 -5.66 -0.04
CA VAL A 708 -20.48 -7.01 0.55
C VAL A 708 -19.20 -7.39 1.30
N LEU A 709 -18.03 -7.00 0.80
CA LEU A 709 -16.75 -7.24 1.48
C LEU A 709 -16.78 -6.74 2.93
N PHE A 710 -17.33 -5.54 3.17
CA PHE A 710 -17.32 -4.91 4.50
C PHE A 710 -18.60 -5.12 5.30
N PHE A 711 -19.76 -5.16 4.66
CA PHE A 711 -21.07 -5.13 5.33
C PHE A 711 -21.92 -6.38 5.11
N GLY A 712 -21.42 -7.35 4.34
CA GLY A 712 -22.11 -8.61 4.07
C GLY A 712 -23.36 -8.36 3.22
N SER A 713 -24.47 -9.02 3.56
CA SER A 713 -25.70 -8.97 2.76
C SER A 713 -26.56 -7.73 3.00
N LEU A 714 -25.96 -6.62 3.47
CA LEU A 714 -26.66 -5.37 3.75
C LEU A 714 -27.39 -4.79 2.52
N TRP A 715 -26.90 -5.06 1.30
CA TRP A 715 -27.67 -4.71 0.09
C TRP A 715 -29.06 -5.35 0.06
N CYS A 716 -29.18 -6.60 0.51
CA CYS A 716 -30.48 -7.28 0.56
C CYS A 716 -31.44 -6.64 1.58
N PHE A 717 -30.93 -5.91 2.57
CA PHE A 717 -31.72 -5.13 3.52
C PHE A 717 -32.34 -3.89 2.85
N VAL A 718 -31.61 -3.21 1.96
CA VAL A 718 -32.08 -2.02 1.23
C VAL A 718 -32.61 -2.31 -0.18
N CYS A 719 -32.71 -3.57 -0.57
CA CYS A 719 -33.00 -4.00 -1.94
C CYS A 719 -34.38 -3.49 -2.42
N PRO A 720 -34.45 -2.85 -3.60
CA PRO A 720 -35.70 -2.30 -4.12
C PRO A 720 -36.69 -3.40 -4.56
N TRP A 721 -36.20 -4.53 -5.08
CA TRP A 721 -37.07 -5.66 -5.46
C TRP A 721 -37.78 -6.27 -4.25
N ASP A 722 -37.08 -6.37 -3.11
CA ASP A 722 -37.68 -6.81 -1.86
C ASP A 722 -38.72 -5.80 -1.35
N GLY A 723 -38.41 -4.51 -1.46
CA GLY A 723 -39.32 -3.41 -1.10
C GLY A 723 -40.62 -3.44 -1.91
N VAL A 724 -40.53 -3.54 -3.24
CA VAL A 724 -41.71 -3.64 -4.14
C VAL A 724 -42.51 -4.90 -3.83
N ALA A 725 -41.87 -6.06 -3.68
CA ALA A 725 -42.56 -7.30 -3.33
C ALA A 725 -43.27 -7.22 -1.97
N ASN A 726 -42.67 -6.56 -0.97
CA ASN A 726 -43.32 -6.31 0.32
C ASN A 726 -44.50 -5.36 0.18
N LEU A 727 -44.35 -4.27 -0.57
CA LEU A 727 -45.42 -3.29 -0.78
C LEU A 727 -46.64 -3.93 -1.44
N VAL A 728 -46.43 -4.69 -2.52
CA VAL A 728 -47.51 -5.35 -3.26
C VAL A 728 -48.17 -6.45 -2.42
N SER A 729 -47.38 -7.29 -1.75
CA SER A 729 -47.96 -8.38 -0.94
C SER A 729 -48.63 -7.89 0.33
N ARG A 730 -48.14 -6.82 0.98
CA ARG A 730 -48.63 -6.40 2.32
C ARG A 730 -49.53 -5.18 2.30
N LEU A 731 -49.54 -4.41 1.21
CA LEU A 731 -50.23 -3.11 1.09
C LEU A 731 -49.88 -2.13 2.22
N SER A 732 -48.73 -2.30 2.87
CA SER A 732 -48.26 -1.45 3.94
C SER A 732 -46.74 -1.42 4.00
N PHE A 733 -46.18 -0.24 4.22
CA PHE A 733 -44.74 -0.06 4.41
C PHE A 733 -44.29 -0.36 5.83
N SER A 734 -45.10 -0.03 6.85
CA SER A 734 -44.67 -0.07 8.25
C SER A 734 -45.52 -0.94 9.17
N LYS A 735 -46.81 -1.17 8.87
CA LYS A 735 -47.67 -1.96 9.76
C LYS A 735 -47.57 -3.43 9.41
N LYS A 736 -47.61 -4.29 10.44
CA LYS A 736 -47.69 -5.72 10.22
C LYS A 736 -49.11 -6.05 9.73
N THR A 737 -49.24 -6.40 8.46
CA THR A 737 -50.48 -6.88 7.83
C THR A 737 -50.33 -8.33 7.41
N GLU A 738 -51.46 -9.04 7.26
CA GLU A 738 -51.49 -10.31 6.54
C GLU A 738 -51.23 -10.05 5.06
N GLY A 739 -50.32 -10.83 4.48
CA GLY A 739 -49.91 -10.65 3.10
C GLY A 739 -50.88 -11.32 2.13
N ILE A 740 -51.21 -10.64 1.03
CA ILE A 740 -51.89 -11.17 -0.13
C ILE A 740 -50.93 -12.17 -0.81
N SER A 741 -51.30 -13.44 -0.76
CA SER A 741 -50.60 -14.54 -1.42
C SER A 741 -51.60 -15.67 -1.72
N LEU A 742 -51.39 -16.38 -2.82
CA LEU A 742 -52.12 -17.61 -3.17
C LEU A 742 -51.82 -18.75 -2.17
N GLY A 743 -50.76 -18.61 -1.37
CA GLY A 743 -50.48 -19.52 -0.27
C GLY A 743 -49.89 -20.87 -0.69
N PHE A 744 -49.46 -21.01 -1.95
CA PHE A 744 -48.83 -22.25 -2.41
C PHE A 744 -47.54 -22.53 -1.65
N GLU A 745 -47.29 -23.80 -1.38
CA GLU A 745 -46.01 -24.26 -0.84
C GLU A 745 -44.96 -24.31 -1.95
N PHE A 746 -43.72 -24.01 -1.57
CA PHE A 746 -42.62 -23.98 -2.53
C PHE A 746 -42.10 -25.41 -2.78
N PRO A 747 -41.95 -25.86 -4.04
CA PRO A 747 -41.55 -27.23 -4.37
C PRO A 747 -40.22 -27.63 -3.72
N GLU A 748 -40.15 -28.81 -3.10
CA GLU A 748 -38.94 -29.32 -2.44
C GLU A 748 -37.73 -29.42 -3.39
N SER A 749 -37.97 -29.79 -4.65
CA SER A 749 -36.93 -29.92 -5.68
C SER A 749 -36.21 -28.60 -6.01
N LEU A 750 -36.85 -27.45 -5.73
CA LEU A 750 -36.29 -26.12 -6.00
C LEU A 750 -35.73 -25.43 -4.75
N LYS A 751 -35.77 -26.07 -3.56
CA LYS A 751 -35.22 -25.53 -2.31
C LYS A 751 -33.69 -25.63 -2.24
N ASN A 752 -33.00 -25.14 -3.27
CA ASN A 752 -31.55 -25.11 -3.40
C ASN A 752 -31.12 -23.85 -4.15
N MET A 753 -29.83 -23.70 -4.43
CA MET A 753 -29.28 -22.57 -5.17
C MET A 753 -29.25 -22.73 -6.69
N TYR A 754 -29.58 -23.90 -7.24
CA TYR A 754 -29.47 -24.14 -8.69
C TYR A 754 -30.28 -23.16 -9.55
N PRO A 755 -31.51 -22.75 -9.18
CA PRO A 755 -32.25 -21.74 -9.94
C PRO A 755 -31.50 -20.39 -10.01
N ALA A 756 -30.90 -19.95 -8.90
CA ALA A 756 -30.08 -18.73 -8.88
C ALA A 756 -28.79 -18.88 -9.71
N ILE A 757 -28.15 -20.06 -9.71
CA ILE A 757 -26.97 -20.33 -10.55
C ILE A 757 -27.34 -20.24 -12.03
N ALA A 758 -28.46 -20.86 -12.42
CA ALA A 758 -28.96 -20.83 -13.79
C ALA A 758 -29.30 -19.39 -14.23
N LEU A 759 -30.02 -18.65 -13.38
CA LEU A 759 -30.36 -17.24 -13.65
C LEU A 759 -29.13 -16.34 -13.68
N PHE A 760 -28.11 -16.59 -12.85
CA PHE A 760 -26.86 -15.82 -12.89
C PHE A 760 -26.05 -16.11 -14.16
N THR A 761 -26.01 -17.38 -14.58
CA THR A 761 -25.37 -17.77 -15.85
C THR A 761 -26.08 -17.14 -17.04
N LEU A 762 -27.42 -17.17 -17.05
CA LEU A 762 -28.24 -16.50 -18.07
C LEU A 762 -28.05 -14.98 -18.05
N LEU A 763 -28.00 -14.36 -16.86
CA LEU A 763 -27.75 -12.93 -16.71
C LEU A 763 -26.37 -12.56 -17.29
N THR A 764 -25.34 -13.35 -17.01
CA THR A 764 -23.99 -13.15 -17.56
C THR A 764 -23.98 -13.29 -19.09
N TRP A 765 -24.75 -14.25 -19.62
CA TRP A 765 -24.91 -14.41 -21.07
C TRP A 765 -25.66 -13.23 -21.71
N LEU A 766 -26.70 -12.71 -21.06
CA LEU A 766 -27.42 -11.51 -21.50
C LEU A 766 -26.52 -10.27 -21.43
N GLU A 767 -25.70 -10.16 -20.38
CA GLU A 767 -24.76 -9.08 -20.17
C GLU A 767 -23.74 -9.02 -21.31
N LEU A 768 -23.03 -10.13 -21.55
CA LEU A 768 -21.85 -10.17 -22.42
C LEU A 768 -22.14 -10.62 -23.86
N GLY A 769 -23.07 -11.56 -24.03
CA GLY A 769 -23.42 -12.10 -25.34
C GLY A 769 -24.45 -11.25 -26.07
N TYR A 770 -25.50 -10.81 -25.35
CA TYR A 770 -26.56 -9.98 -25.92
C TYR A 770 -26.29 -8.47 -25.80
N GLY A 771 -25.44 -8.05 -24.86
CA GLY A 771 -25.08 -6.63 -24.69
C GLY A 771 -26.15 -5.82 -23.96
N VAL A 772 -26.80 -6.38 -22.93
CA VAL A 772 -27.78 -5.64 -22.12
C VAL A 772 -27.14 -4.42 -21.44
N THR A 773 -25.84 -4.46 -21.15
CA THR A 773 -25.06 -3.40 -20.50
C THR A 773 -24.91 -2.13 -21.33
N THR A 774 -24.90 -2.22 -22.66
CA THR A 774 -24.68 -1.05 -23.54
C THR A 774 -25.97 -0.40 -24.01
N ASN A 775 -27.11 -1.06 -23.84
CA ASN A 775 -28.41 -0.56 -24.28
C ASN A 775 -29.31 -0.20 -23.08
N PRO A 776 -29.64 1.09 -22.88
CA PRO A 776 -30.48 1.55 -21.77
C PRO A 776 -31.85 0.86 -21.69
N ARG A 777 -32.49 0.61 -22.84
CA ARG A 777 -33.82 -0.02 -22.90
C ARG A 777 -33.76 -1.48 -22.48
N SER A 778 -32.74 -2.21 -22.94
CA SER A 778 -32.52 -3.60 -22.54
C SER A 778 -32.28 -3.70 -21.03
N THR A 779 -31.49 -2.79 -20.45
CA THR A 779 -31.30 -2.72 -19.00
C THR A 779 -32.61 -2.45 -18.26
N ALA A 780 -33.45 -1.54 -18.76
CA ALA A 780 -34.76 -1.26 -18.17
C ALA A 780 -35.74 -2.46 -18.25
N TYR A 781 -35.79 -3.16 -19.39
CA TYR A 781 -36.61 -4.38 -19.53
C TYR A 781 -36.15 -5.49 -18.59
N MET A 782 -34.84 -5.66 -18.41
CA MET A 782 -34.29 -6.60 -17.44
C MET A 782 -34.71 -6.23 -16.00
N ALA A 783 -34.62 -4.94 -15.63
CA ALA A 783 -35.05 -4.47 -14.31
C ALA A 783 -36.55 -4.69 -14.07
N LEU A 784 -37.40 -4.48 -15.09
CA LEU A 784 -38.83 -4.80 -15.06
C LEU A 784 -39.06 -6.30 -14.89
N ALA A 785 -38.36 -7.15 -15.65
CA ALA A 785 -38.48 -8.60 -15.57
C ALA A 785 -38.09 -9.12 -14.17
N MET A 786 -37.01 -8.60 -13.58
CA MET A 786 -36.61 -8.96 -12.22
C MET A 786 -37.62 -8.51 -11.16
N THR A 787 -38.19 -7.31 -11.33
CA THR A 787 -39.24 -6.79 -10.45
C THR A 787 -40.51 -7.64 -10.52
N ALA A 788 -40.94 -7.98 -11.75
CA ALA A 788 -42.07 -8.87 -11.97
C ALA A 788 -41.83 -10.25 -11.36
N ALA A 789 -40.65 -10.84 -11.53
CA ALA A 789 -40.30 -12.13 -10.93
C ALA A 789 -40.35 -12.09 -9.39
N ALA A 790 -39.84 -11.01 -8.78
CA ALA A 790 -39.88 -10.83 -7.32
C ALA A 790 -41.33 -10.70 -6.79
N VAL A 791 -42.16 -9.91 -7.47
CA VAL A 791 -43.58 -9.72 -7.13
C VAL A 791 -44.37 -11.00 -7.32
N MET A 792 -44.24 -11.66 -8.47
CA MET A 792 -44.92 -12.92 -8.76
C MET A 792 -44.58 -13.98 -7.72
N ALA A 793 -43.30 -14.14 -7.36
CA ALA A 793 -42.90 -15.10 -6.35
C ALA A 793 -43.50 -14.81 -4.96
N ALA A 794 -43.65 -13.53 -4.60
CA ALA A 794 -44.27 -13.13 -3.34
C ALA A 794 -45.81 -13.34 -3.33
N LEU A 795 -46.47 -13.18 -4.48
CA LEU A 795 -47.90 -13.41 -4.64
C LEU A 795 -48.24 -14.92 -4.74
N VAL A 796 -47.36 -15.73 -5.32
CA VAL A 796 -47.64 -17.17 -5.55
C VAL A 796 -47.31 -18.02 -4.32
N TRP A 797 -46.13 -17.82 -3.71
CA TRP A 797 -45.64 -18.72 -2.66
C TRP A 797 -45.59 -18.07 -1.27
N LYS A 798 -45.70 -18.91 -0.23
CA LYS A 798 -45.47 -18.48 1.16
C LYS A 798 -44.00 -18.10 1.39
N GLY A 799 -43.77 -16.90 1.91
CA GLY A 799 -42.45 -16.37 2.26
C GLY A 799 -41.67 -15.83 1.04
N LYS A 800 -40.43 -15.38 1.24
CA LYS A 800 -39.67 -14.69 0.18
C LYS A 800 -38.83 -15.65 -0.65
N ARG A 801 -39.50 -16.51 -1.42
CA ARG A 801 -38.85 -17.59 -2.21
C ARG A 801 -37.93 -17.07 -3.31
N PHE A 802 -38.24 -15.93 -3.91
CA PHE A 802 -37.34 -15.27 -4.87
C PHE A 802 -35.98 -14.96 -4.25
N CYS A 803 -35.96 -14.25 -3.11
CA CYS A 803 -34.72 -13.90 -2.42
C CYS A 803 -33.96 -15.13 -1.90
N ALA A 804 -34.68 -16.22 -1.55
CA ALA A 804 -34.08 -17.43 -1.02
C ALA A 804 -33.43 -18.32 -2.09
N HIS A 805 -34.03 -18.43 -3.29
CA HIS A 805 -33.66 -19.46 -4.28
C HIS A 805 -33.44 -18.94 -5.71
N PHE A 806 -34.02 -17.81 -6.12
CA PHE A 806 -33.94 -17.34 -7.51
C PHE A 806 -33.04 -16.11 -7.70
N CYS A 807 -33.00 -15.18 -6.74
CA CYS A 807 -32.30 -13.92 -6.89
C CYS A 807 -30.79 -14.16 -7.04
N PRO A 808 -30.19 -13.98 -8.23
CA PRO A 808 -28.78 -14.28 -8.44
C PRO A 808 -27.91 -13.36 -7.59
N VAL A 809 -28.19 -12.06 -7.63
CA VAL A 809 -27.53 -11.02 -6.83
C VAL A 809 -27.56 -11.35 -5.34
N GLY A 810 -28.72 -11.75 -4.81
CA GLY A 810 -28.91 -12.06 -3.39
C GLY A 810 -28.18 -13.33 -2.93
N ARG A 811 -27.96 -14.31 -3.82
CA ARG A 811 -27.17 -15.51 -3.49
C ARG A 811 -25.68 -15.26 -3.56
N ILE A 812 -25.23 -14.45 -4.53
CA ILE A 812 -23.83 -14.00 -4.60
C ILE A 812 -23.46 -13.19 -3.37
N CYS A 813 -24.28 -12.20 -3.01
CA CYS A 813 -24.10 -11.40 -1.79
C CYS A 813 -24.03 -12.31 -0.56
N GLY A 814 -24.94 -13.29 -0.45
CA GLY A 814 -24.93 -14.27 0.63
C GLY A 814 -23.63 -15.08 0.71
N MET A 815 -23.18 -15.64 -0.42
CA MET A 815 -21.94 -16.43 -0.50
C MET A 815 -20.71 -15.61 -0.09
N TYR A 816 -20.55 -14.40 -0.62
CA TYR A 816 -19.46 -13.50 -0.28
C TYR A 816 -19.55 -12.95 1.16
N SER A 817 -20.75 -12.89 1.76
CA SER A 817 -20.91 -12.46 3.16
C SER A 817 -20.21 -13.37 4.17
N ASN A 818 -19.87 -14.61 3.80
CA ASN A 818 -19.06 -15.48 4.65
C ASN A 818 -17.63 -14.94 4.85
N PHE A 819 -17.16 -14.06 3.94
CA PHE A 819 -15.90 -13.34 4.09
C PHE A 819 -16.04 -12.09 4.95
N SER A 820 -17.24 -11.48 5.00
CA SER A 820 -17.48 -10.19 5.64
C SER A 820 -17.25 -10.18 7.17
N PRO A 821 -16.76 -9.05 7.72
CA PRO A 821 -16.59 -8.88 9.15
C PRO A 821 -17.91 -8.61 9.88
N VAL A 822 -19.03 -8.39 9.19
CA VAL A 822 -20.34 -8.12 9.82
C VAL A 822 -21.25 -9.34 9.72
N GLU A 823 -21.82 -9.78 10.84
CA GLU A 823 -22.76 -10.91 10.90
C GLU A 823 -23.95 -10.65 11.83
N ILE A 824 -25.06 -11.36 11.60
CA ILE A 824 -26.18 -11.47 12.54
C ILE A 824 -26.22 -12.90 13.08
N ARG A 825 -26.11 -13.05 14.40
CA ARG A 825 -26.10 -14.35 15.10
C ARG A 825 -26.84 -14.26 16.44
N SER A 826 -27.05 -15.42 17.06
CA SER A 826 -27.48 -15.47 18.46
C SER A 826 -26.38 -14.93 19.38
N ARG A 827 -26.76 -14.11 20.37
CA ARG A 827 -25.81 -13.58 21.36
C ARG A 827 -25.32 -14.68 22.30
N LYS A 828 -26.23 -15.53 22.76
CA LYS A 828 -25.94 -16.71 23.59
C LYS A 828 -26.53 -17.96 22.93
N PRO A 829 -25.69 -18.85 22.35
CA PRO A 829 -26.18 -20.08 21.70
C PRO A 829 -27.01 -20.95 22.65
N ALA A 830 -26.62 -21.07 23.92
CA ALA A 830 -27.37 -21.83 24.93
C ALA A 830 -28.81 -21.34 25.14
N THR A 831 -29.03 -20.02 25.09
CA THR A 831 -30.38 -19.44 25.21
C THR A 831 -31.24 -19.77 23.99
N CYS A 832 -30.66 -19.79 22.79
CA CYS A 832 -31.36 -20.24 21.58
C CYS A 832 -31.63 -21.75 21.58
N ALA A 833 -30.71 -22.56 22.09
CA ALA A 833 -30.91 -24.01 22.21
C ALA A 833 -32.10 -24.37 23.11
N ALA A 834 -32.31 -23.61 24.19
CA ALA A 834 -33.44 -23.78 25.11
C ALA A 834 -34.76 -23.15 24.63
N CYS A 835 -34.73 -22.35 23.56
CA CYS A 835 -35.94 -21.69 23.03
C CYS A 835 -36.83 -22.70 22.29
N LYS A 836 -38.08 -22.87 22.76
CA LYS A 836 -39.06 -23.79 22.16
C LYS A 836 -39.93 -23.15 21.08
N THR A 837 -40.16 -21.84 21.17
CA THR A 837 -41.11 -21.14 20.27
C THR A 837 -40.48 -20.80 18.91
N GLU A 838 -39.16 -20.59 18.89
CA GLU A 838 -38.38 -20.19 17.71
C GLU A 838 -39.05 -19.04 16.94
N ASP A 839 -39.52 -18.00 17.64
CA ASP A 839 -40.20 -16.83 17.06
C ASP A 839 -39.38 -16.15 15.95
N CYS A 840 -38.04 -16.27 15.96
CA CYS A 840 -37.20 -15.79 14.87
C CYS A 840 -37.43 -16.51 13.53
N LEU A 841 -37.83 -17.78 13.57
CA LEU A 841 -38.20 -18.59 12.41
C LEU A 841 -39.68 -18.42 12.08
N ASN A 842 -40.55 -18.54 13.08
CA ASN A 842 -42.01 -18.62 12.92
C ASN A 842 -42.72 -17.26 12.88
N GLY A 843 -42.08 -16.20 13.38
CA GLY A 843 -42.70 -14.90 13.62
C GLY A 843 -43.59 -14.90 14.87
N ASN A 844 -43.99 -13.71 15.30
CA ASN A 844 -44.92 -13.52 16.42
C ASN A 844 -45.74 -12.24 16.24
N ARG A 845 -46.42 -11.73 17.27
CA ARG A 845 -47.21 -10.49 17.15
C ARG A 845 -46.38 -9.25 16.73
N ASP A 846 -45.10 -9.19 17.10
CA ASP A 846 -44.24 -8.01 16.93
C ASP A 846 -43.43 -8.05 15.62
N GLY A 847 -43.06 -9.24 15.15
CA GLY A 847 -42.21 -9.45 13.96
C GLY A 847 -42.69 -10.54 13.00
N TYR A 848 -42.21 -10.48 11.76
CA TYR A 848 -42.48 -11.51 10.75
C TYR A 848 -41.56 -12.74 10.92
N PRO A 849 -41.94 -13.92 10.38
CA PRO A 849 -41.02 -15.04 10.26
C PRO A 849 -39.78 -14.67 9.43
N CYS A 850 -38.70 -15.42 9.61
CA CYS A 850 -37.50 -15.24 8.80
C CYS A 850 -37.86 -15.42 7.30
N PRO A 851 -37.62 -14.43 6.45
CA PRO A 851 -38.07 -14.47 5.05
C PRO A 851 -37.44 -15.59 4.23
N THR A 852 -36.24 -16.03 4.62
CA THR A 852 -35.49 -17.13 4.00
C THR A 852 -35.54 -18.43 4.80
N GLY A 853 -36.30 -18.48 5.90
CA GLY A 853 -36.50 -19.69 6.71
C GLY A 853 -35.32 -20.09 7.59
N LEU A 854 -34.50 -19.13 8.06
CA LEU A 854 -33.39 -19.40 8.98
C LEU A 854 -33.83 -19.39 10.44
N SER A 855 -33.31 -20.34 11.22
CA SER A 855 -33.39 -20.33 12.68
C SER A 855 -32.07 -19.87 13.29
N LEU A 856 -32.14 -18.96 14.28
CA LEU A 856 -30.95 -18.52 15.04
C LEU A 856 -30.31 -19.65 15.87
N LYS A 857 -31.00 -20.78 16.01
CA LYS A 857 -30.51 -21.98 16.70
C LYS A 857 -29.53 -22.79 15.85
N THR A 858 -29.74 -22.82 14.53
CA THR A 858 -28.99 -23.69 13.60
C THR A 858 -28.11 -22.92 12.62
N VAL A 859 -28.30 -21.61 12.46
CA VAL A 859 -27.50 -20.81 11.52
C VAL A 859 -26.02 -20.78 11.92
N ASP A 860 -25.17 -21.32 11.04
CA ASP A 860 -23.71 -21.37 11.19
C ASP A 860 -23.01 -20.39 10.23
N ASN A 861 -23.58 -20.13 9.06
CA ASN A 861 -23.00 -19.30 8.00
C ASN A 861 -23.89 -18.11 7.58
N ALA A 862 -23.33 -17.18 6.80
CA ALA A 862 -24.04 -15.98 6.34
C ALA A 862 -24.83 -16.19 5.03
N THR A 863 -24.61 -17.32 4.35
CA THR A 863 -25.05 -17.60 2.99
C THR A 863 -26.52 -17.29 2.72
N MET A 864 -27.41 -17.70 3.62
CA MET A 864 -28.86 -17.54 3.44
C MET A 864 -29.44 -16.30 4.13
N CYS A 865 -28.64 -15.58 4.91
CA CYS A 865 -29.10 -14.43 5.69
C CYS A 865 -29.15 -13.19 4.80
N ILE A 866 -30.30 -12.52 4.73
CA ILE A 866 -30.48 -11.28 3.95
C ILE A 866 -30.46 -10.01 4.80
N ALA A 867 -29.95 -10.10 6.02
CA ALA A 867 -29.85 -8.98 6.98
C ALA A 867 -31.15 -8.20 7.26
N CYS A 868 -32.33 -8.77 7.01
CA CYS A 868 -33.63 -8.08 7.10
C CYS A 868 -34.05 -7.61 8.52
N THR A 869 -33.29 -7.94 9.57
CA THR A 869 -33.54 -7.59 10.98
C THR A 869 -34.87 -8.06 11.60
N GLU A 870 -35.72 -8.82 10.91
CA GLU A 870 -36.97 -9.34 11.50
C GLU A 870 -36.71 -10.21 12.74
N CYS A 871 -35.57 -10.89 12.83
CA CYS A 871 -35.17 -11.61 14.03
C CYS A 871 -35.02 -10.72 15.29
N PHE A 872 -34.63 -9.44 15.15
CA PHE A 872 -34.59 -8.48 16.27
C PHE A 872 -36.00 -8.07 16.72
N LYS A 873 -36.97 -8.09 15.81
CA LYS A 873 -38.37 -7.74 16.06
C LYS A 873 -39.12 -8.92 16.69
N SER A 874 -38.85 -10.14 16.21
CA SER A 874 -39.53 -11.36 16.65
C SER A 874 -38.91 -12.02 17.89
N CYS A 875 -37.62 -11.79 18.23
CA CYS A 875 -37.00 -12.48 19.36
C CYS A 875 -37.52 -11.96 20.73
N ASP A 876 -38.32 -12.76 21.41
CA ASP A 876 -38.85 -12.49 22.76
C ASP A 876 -37.76 -12.43 23.84
N LYS A 877 -36.67 -13.21 23.68
CA LYS A 877 -35.53 -13.27 24.63
C LYS A 877 -34.49 -12.15 24.44
N ASN A 878 -34.65 -11.28 23.44
CA ASN A 878 -33.65 -10.27 23.05
C ASN A 878 -32.22 -10.84 22.88
N ASN A 879 -32.11 -12.03 22.29
CA ASN A 879 -30.88 -12.80 22.17
C ASN A 879 -30.25 -12.71 20.77
N VAL A 880 -30.44 -11.59 20.07
CA VAL A 880 -29.90 -11.35 18.72
C VAL A 880 -28.78 -10.31 18.77
N ALA A 881 -27.66 -10.62 18.13
CA ALA A 881 -26.49 -9.76 18.06
C ALA A 881 -26.12 -9.46 16.60
N ILE A 882 -25.72 -8.21 16.35
CA ILE A 882 -24.96 -7.85 15.15
C ILE A 882 -23.49 -7.71 15.56
N ASN A 883 -22.64 -8.59 15.06
CA ASN A 883 -21.26 -8.69 15.50
C ASN A 883 -20.30 -8.18 14.43
N VAL A 884 -19.24 -7.51 14.86
CA VAL A 884 -18.03 -7.30 14.07
C VAL A 884 -17.00 -8.36 14.47
N ARG A 885 -16.48 -9.07 13.47
CA ARG A 885 -15.57 -10.23 13.58
C ARG A 885 -14.43 -10.11 12.55
N PRO A 886 -13.37 -10.95 12.63
CA PRO A 886 -12.36 -11.01 11.59
C PRO A 886 -12.95 -11.48 10.26
N PHE A 887 -12.32 -11.07 9.16
CA PHE A 887 -12.66 -11.54 7.82
C PHE A 887 -12.55 -13.07 7.71
N ALA A 888 -13.37 -13.66 6.83
CA ALA A 888 -13.40 -15.10 6.51
C ALA A 888 -13.76 -16.07 7.66
N GLN A 889 -14.18 -15.58 8.84
CA GLN A 889 -14.41 -16.46 9.99
C GLN A 889 -15.50 -17.53 9.76
N ASP A 890 -16.55 -17.24 8.98
CA ASP A 890 -17.58 -18.23 8.62
C ASP A 890 -17.02 -19.33 7.71
N LEU A 891 -16.11 -18.98 6.80
CA LEU A 891 -15.48 -19.95 5.88
C LEU A 891 -14.60 -20.94 6.63
N GLU A 892 -14.02 -20.52 7.75
CA GLU A 892 -13.17 -21.38 8.57
C GLU A 892 -13.97 -22.35 9.43
N ASN A 893 -15.24 -22.06 9.73
CA ASN A 893 -16.06 -22.77 10.73
C ASN A 893 -17.36 -23.36 10.19
N ILE A 894 -17.38 -23.71 8.91
CA ILE A 894 -18.54 -24.35 8.27
C ILE A 894 -18.77 -25.72 8.92
N THR A 895 -19.96 -25.91 9.49
CA THR A 895 -20.37 -27.17 10.12
C THR A 895 -21.30 -27.99 9.24
N SER A 896 -22.02 -27.33 8.32
CA SER A 896 -23.03 -27.95 7.45
C SER A 896 -22.85 -27.61 5.96
N PRO A 897 -21.72 -28.01 5.33
CA PRO A 897 -21.44 -27.62 3.95
C PRO A 897 -22.40 -28.33 2.97
N LYS A 898 -22.88 -27.59 1.97
CA LYS A 898 -23.90 -28.07 1.01
C LYS A 898 -23.38 -28.11 -0.42
N LEU A 899 -23.94 -29.03 -1.21
CA LEU A 899 -23.51 -29.23 -2.60
C LEU A 899 -23.88 -28.06 -3.51
N ASP A 900 -25.03 -27.44 -3.31
CA ASP A 900 -25.49 -26.29 -4.08
C ASP A 900 -24.67 -25.02 -3.78
N GLU A 901 -24.29 -24.81 -2.52
CA GLU A 901 -23.32 -23.76 -2.13
C GLU A 901 -21.94 -23.97 -2.77
N ALA A 902 -21.47 -25.23 -2.83
CA ALA A 902 -20.21 -25.56 -3.50
C ALA A 902 -20.26 -25.28 -5.01
N TRP A 903 -21.34 -25.66 -5.69
CA TRP A 903 -21.56 -25.32 -7.10
C TRP A 903 -21.63 -23.81 -7.33
N MET A 904 -22.32 -23.07 -6.47
CA MET A 904 -22.35 -21.61 -6.54
C MET A 904 -20.95 -21.00 -6.41
N ALA A 905 -20.13 -21.45 -5.45
CA ALA A 905 -18.77 -20.95 -5.27
C ALA A 905 -17.89 -21.16 -6.51
N ILE A 906 -17.96 -22.33 -7.14
CA ILE A 906 -17.15 -22.66 -8.32
C ILE A 906 -17.68 -21.92 -9.55
N MET A 907 -19.00 -21.85 -9.73
CA MET A 907 -19.61 -21.10 -10.84
C MET A 907 -19.31 -19.61 -10.74
N LEU A 908 -19.30 -19.05 -9.52
CA LEU A 908 -18.87 -17.66 -9.31
C LEU A 908 -17.45 -17.43 -9.78
N LEU A 909 -16.51 -18.32 -9.40
CA LEU A 909 -15.13 -18.23 -9.87
C LEU A 909 -15.04 -18.34 -11.40
N ALA A 910 -15.68 -19.36 -11.98
CA ALA A 910 -15.62 -19.63 -13.41
C ALA A 910 -16.23 -18.51 -14.26
N LEU A 911 -17.39 -17.98 -13.86
CA LEU A 911 -18.04 -16.86 -14.55
C LEU A 911 -17.27 -15.57 -14.39
N THR A 912 -16.60 -15.33 -13.25
CA THR A 912 -15.77 -14.13 -13.09
C THR A 912 -14.55 -14.20 -14.00
N LEU A 913 -13.87 -15.35 -14.07
CA LEU A 913 -12.75 -15.57 -15.01
C LEU A 913 -13.21 -15.39 -16.46
N PHE A 914 -14.36 -15.97 -16.82
CA PHE A 914 -14.95 -15.80 -18.15
C PHE A 914 -15.27 -14.33 -18.45
N HIS A 915 -15.83 -13.59 -17.49
CA HIS A 915 -16.13 -12.18 -17.64
C HIS A 915 -14.84 -11.38 -17.94
N GLY A 916 -13.75 -11.63 -17.22
CA GLY A 916 -12.45 -11.04 -17.51
C GLY A 916 -11.95 -11.37 -18.92
N LEU A 917 -11.96 -12.66 -19.31
CA LEU A 917 -11.56 -13.08 -20.65
C LEU A 917 -12.41 -12.43 -21.75
N SER A 918 -13.72 -12.35 -21.55
CA SER A 918 -14.66 -11.84 -22.55
C SER A 918 -14.47 -10.37 -22.91
N MET A 919 -13.83 -9.62 -22.00
CA MET A 919 -13.50 -8.21 -22.18
C MET A 919 -12.11 -8.02 -22.79
N THR A 920 -11.39 -9.08 -23.16
CA THR A 920 -10.08 -8.97 -23.82
C THR A 920 -10.21 -9.02 -25.35
N PRO A 921 -9.30 -8.38 -26.10
CA PRO A 921 -9.21 -8.53 -27.56
C PRO A 921 -9.05 -10.00 -28.01
N THR A 922 -8.51 -10.87 -27.15
CA THR A 922 -8.38 -12.30 -27.45
C THR A 922 -9.73 -12.98 -27.64
N TRP A 923 -10.73 -12.61 -26.83
CA TRP A 923 -12.08 -13.15 -26.96
C TRP A 923 -12.82 -12.56 -28.16
N GLU A 924 -12.87 -11.23 -28.22
CA GLU A 924 -13.43 -10.47 -29.32
C GLU A 924 -12.54 -9.24 -29.57
N SER A 925 -11.91 -9.21 -30.74
CA SER A 925 -11.12 -8.07 -31.20
C SER A 925 -11.91 -7.29 -32.23
N PHE A 926 -11.89 -5.97 -32.09
CA PHE A 926 -12.50 -5.03 -33.01
C PHE A 926 -11.49 -4.48 -34.04
N GLU A 927 -10.20 -4.77 -33.86
CA GLU A 927 -9.14 -4.35 -34.77
C GLU A 927 -9.33 -5.02 -36.15
N PRO A 928 -9.36 -4.24 -37.26
CA PRO A 928 -9.46 -4.77 -38.60
C PRO A 928 -8.38 -5.83 -38.89
N GLY A 929 -8.77 -6.94 -39.51
CA GLY A 929 -7.83 -8.03 -39.84
C GLY A 929 -7.40 -8.95 -38.67
N SER A 930 -7.60 -8.55 -37.42
CA SER A 930 -7.25 -9.39 -36.26
C SER A 930 -8.10 -10.67 -36.16
N MET A 931 -7.55 -11.73 -35.56
CA MET A 931 -8.21 -13.02 -35.36
C MET A 931 -8.47 -13.27 -33.87
N SER A 932 -9.73 -13.11 -33.44
CA SER A 932 -10.21 -13.44 -32.09
C SER A 932 -10.77 -14.86 -32.00
N ILE A 933 -11.00 -15.37 -30.79
CA ILE A 933 -11.62 -16.70 -30.58
C ILE A 933 -12.99 -16.79 -31.28
N LEU A 934 -13.85 -15.78 -31.12
CA LEU A 934 -15.17 -15.79 -31.74
C LEU A 934 -15.10 -15.74 -33.28
N LYS A 935 -14.16 -14.97 -33.83
CA LYS A 935 -13.96 -14.88 -35.28
C LYS A 935 -13.37 -16.17 -35.85
N TRP A 936 -12.41 -16.78 -35.15
CA TRP A 936 -11.89 -18.10 -35.50
C TRP A 936 -12.98 -19.16 -35.54
N MET A 937 -13.88 -19.20 -34.53
CA MET A 937 -15.03 -20.10 -34.54
C MET A 937 -15.99 -19.81 -35.70
N ALA A 938 -16.28 -18.54 -35.98
CA ALA A 938 -17.16 -18.14 -37.06
C ALA A 938 -16.61 -18.58 -38.44
N VAL A 939 -15.31 -18.39 -38.67
CA VAL A 939 -14.63 -18.79 -39.92
C VAL A 939 -14.52 -20.31 -40.03
N THR A 940 -14.23 -21.01 -38.93
CA THR A 940 -14.00 -22.47 -38.93
C THR A 940 -15.30 -23.27 -39.05
N PHE A 941 -16.36 -22.84 -38.36
CA PHE A 941 -17.61 -23.59 -38.25
C PHE A 941 -18.79 -22.98 -39.04
N GLY A 942 -18.64 -21.76 -39.57
CA GLY A 942 -19.71 -21.07 -40.32
C GLY A 942 -20.92 -20.71 -39.47
N THR A 943 -20.78 -20.65 -38.14
CA THR A 943 -21.89 -20.46 -37.19
C THR A 943 -22.04 -19.00 -36.74
N PRO A 944 -23.28 -18.54 -36.41
CA PRO A 944 -23.52 -17.18 -35.95
C PRO A 944 -22.78 -16.82 -34.65
N LYS A 945 -22.47 -15.52 -34.47
CA LYS A 945 -21.77 -15.01 -33.26
C LYS A 945 -22.37 -15.50 -31.96
N ILE A 946 -23.70 -15.48 -31.84
CA ILE A 946 -24.39 -15.87 -30.59
C ILE A 946 -24.21 -17.35 -30.25
N VAL A 947 -24.11 -18.21 -31.27
CA VAL A 947 -23.85 -19.64 -31.11
C VAL A 947 -22.41 -19.84 -30.64
N ASN A 948 -21.45 -19.16 -31.30
CA ASN A 948 -20.04 -19.23 -30.94
C ASN A 948 -19.80 -18.73 -29.51
N PHE A 949 -20.43 -17.62 -29.14
CA PHE A 949 -20.38 -17.08 -27.79
C PHE A 949 -20.92 -18.08 -26.76
N SER A 950 -22.07 -18.70 -27.04
CA SER A 950 -22.70 -19.66 -26.12
C SER A 950 -21.85 -20.92 -25.92
N VAL A 951 -21.31 -21.48 -27.00
CA VAL A 951 -20.42 -22.65 -26.95
C VAL A 951 -19.11 -22.30 -26.24
N GLY A 952 -18.50 -21.17 -26.59
CA GLY A 952 -17.27 -20.72 -25.97
C GLY A 952 -17.43 -20.46 -24.47
N MET A 953 -18.51 -19.79 -24.06
CA MET A 953 -18.85 -19.58 -22.64
C MET A 953 -18.99 -20.92 -21.91
N ALA A 954 -19.73 -21.88 -22.48
CA ALA A 954 -19.90 -23.19 -21.87
C ALA A 954 -18.56 -23.92 -21.66
N VAL A 955 -17.67 -23.89 -22.66
CA VAL A 955 -16.34 -24.52 -22.59
C VAL A 955 -15.44 -23.83 -21.55
N VAL A 956 -15.36 -22.51 -21.57
CA VAL A 956 -14.51 -21.74 -20.64
C VAL A 956 -15.00 -21.91 -19.20
N VAL A 957 -16.32 -21.90 -18.96
CA VAL A 957 -16.90 -22.10 -17.63
C VAL A 957 -16.72 -23.55 -17.14
N ALA A 958 -16.86 -24.54 -18.02
CA ALA A 958 -16.68 -25.95 -17.66
C ALA A 958 -15.22 -26.28 -17.31
N THR A 959 -14.24 -25.53 -17.83
CA THR A 959 -12.81 -25.84 -17.66
C THR A 959 -12.34 -25.73 -16.20
N PRO A 960 -12.52 -24.61 -15.47
CA PRO A 960 -12.19 -24.53 -14.04
C PRO A 960 -12.95 -25.54 -13.18
N VAL A 961 -14.22 -25.83 -13.53
CA VAL A 961 -15.05 -26.83 -12.82
C VAL A 961 -14.43 -28.22 -12.95
N GLY A 962 -14.07 -28.63 -14.18
CA GLY A 962 -13.45 -29.92 -14.47
C GLY A 962 -12.08 -30.07 -13.82
N LEU A 963 -11.24 -29.03 -13.88
CA LEU A 963 -9.93 -29.00 -13.23
C LEU A 963 -10.05 -29.10 -11.70
N TYR A 964 -11.01 -28.40 -11.10
CA TYR A 964 -11.26 -28.47 -9.67
C TYR A 964 -11.73 -29.86 -9.23
N TRP A 965 -12.65 -30.47 -9.98
CA TRP A 965 -13.09 -31.85 -9.73
C TRP A 965 -11.93 -32.84 -9.84
N LEU A 966 -11.08 -32.71 -10.87
CA LEU A 966 -9.89 -33.54 -11.04
C LEU A 966 -8.92 -33.40 -9.86
N CYS A 967 -8.67 -32.17 -9.41
CA CYS A 967 -7.82 -31.91 -8.24
C CYS A 967 -8.38 -32.55 -6.97
N CYS A 968 -9.70 -32.47 -6.75
CA CYS A 968 -10.37 -33.16 -5.64
C CYS A 968 -10.22 -34.69 -5.74
N ALA A 969 -10.38 -35.26 -6.94
CA ALA A 969 -10.26 -36.70 -7.15
C ALA A 969 -8.83 -37.20 -6.89
N LEU A 970 -7.82 -36.46 -7.37
CA LEU A 970 -6.41 -36.75 -7.10
C LEU A 970 -6.07 -36.59 -5.62
N SER A 971 -6.56 -35.55 -4.95
CA SER A 971 -6.39 -35.36 -3.51
C SER A 971 -6.97 -36.50 -2.68
N ALA A 972 -8.20 -36.94 -2.99
CA ALA A 972 -8.85 -38.04 -2.29
C ALA A 972 -8.04 -39.34 -2.43
N ARG A 973 -7.56 -39.62 -3.65
CA ARG A 973 -6.72 -40.80 -3.93
C ARG A 973 -5.37 -40.73 -3.22
N TRP A 974 -4.70 -39.57 -3.23
CA TRP A 974 -3.34 -39.43 -2.71
C TRP A 974 -3.27 -39.36 -1.18
N ALA A 975 -4.28 -38.78 -0.54
CA ALA A 975 -4.37 -38.74 0.92
C ALA A 975 -4.63 -40.12 1.54
N ALA A 976 -5.29 -41.04 0.81
CA ALA A 976 -5.61 -42.41 1.24
C ALA A 976 -6.18 -42.48 2.68
N GLY A 977 -7.13 -41.57 2.97
CA GLY A 977 -7.68 -41.36 4.32
C GLY A 977 -9.17 -41.66 4.49
N GLY A 978 -9.81 -42.33 3.53
CA GLY A 978 -11.23 -42.71 3.61
C GLY A 978 -12.24 -41.60 3.28
N VAL A 979 -11.79 -40.37 3.03
CA VAL A 979 -12.65 -39.24 2.61
C VAL A 979 -12.91 -39.33 1.10
N THR A 980 -14.18 -39.22 0.69
CA THR A 980 -14.58 -39.32 -0.72
C THR A 980 -14.30 -38.05 -1.53
N THR A 981 -14.17 -38.18 -2.85
CA THR A 981 -14.04 -37.03 -3.77
C THR A 981 -15.18 -36.04 -3.62
N LYS A 982 -16.42 -36.51 -3.43
CA LYS A 982 -17.60 -35.64 -3.23
C LYS A 982 -17.47 -34.80 -1.97
N THR A 983 -16.97 -35.39 -0.88
CA THR A 983 -16.74 -34.67 0.38
C THR A 983 -15.71 -33.57 0.18
N LEU A 984 -14.57 -33.87 -0.47
CA LEU A 984 -13.55 -32.86 -0.76
C LEU A 984 -14.08 -31.75 -1.69
N PHE A 985 -14.80 -32.12 -2.74
CA PHE A 985 -15.41 -31.18 -3.68
C PHE A 985 -16.29 -30.16 -2.95
N VAL A 986 -17.15 -30.62 -2.04
CA VAL A 986 -18.06 -29.75 -1.30
C VAL A 986 -17.31 -28.87 -0.29
N HIS A 987 -16.35 -29.42 0.45
CA HIS A 987 -15.67 -28.66 1.49
C HIS A 987 -14.65 -27.67 0.92
N TYR A 988 -13.80 -28.07 -0.03
CA TYR A 988 -12.79 -27.19 -0.59
C TYR A 988 -13.37 -26.09 -1.48
N ALA A 989 -14.62 -26.17 -1.93
CA ALA A 989 -15.22 -25.13 -2.78
C ALA A 989 -15.28 -23.78 -2.04
N TYR A 990 -15.49 -23.81 -0.71
CA TYR A 990 -15.48 -22.61 0.13
C TYR A 990 -14.11 -21.93 0.22
N SER A 991 -13.02 -22.67 -0.03
CA SER A 991 -11.67 -22.09 -0.10
C SER A 991 -11.43 -21.28 -1.38
N LEU A 992 -12.25 -21.47 -2.42
CA LEU A 992 -12.19 -20.70 -3.66
C LEU A 992 -12.92 -19.37 -3.57
N LEU A 993 -13.83 -19.20 -2.59
CA LEU A 993 -14.62 -17.97 -2.44
C LEU A 993 -13.78 -16.70 -2.24
N PRO A 994 -12.72 -16.69 -1.40
CA PRO A 994 -11.83 -15.54 -1.32
C PRO A 994 -11.14 -15.22 -2.65
N VAL A 995 -10.70 -16.24 -3.39
CA VAL A 995 -10.06 -16.04 -4.71
C VAL A 995 -11.06 -15.40 -5.69
N ALA A 996 -12.28 -15.95 -5.75
CA ALA A 996 -13.34 -15.42 -6.60
C ALA A 996 -13.71 -13.97 -6.23
N LEU A 997 -13.95 -13.69 -4.95
CA LEU A 997 -14.33 -12.37 -4.44
C LEU A 997 -13.27 -11.32 -4.78
N PHE A 998 -11.99 -11.60 -4.50
CA PHE A 998 -10.95 -10.60 -4.69
C PHE A 998 -10.56 -10.42 -6.16
N TYR A 999 -10.67 -11.46 -6.99
CA TYR A 999 -10.55 -11.29 -8.43
C TYR A 999 -11.74 -10.46 -8.98
N HIS A 1000 -12.95 -10.71 -8.49
CA HIS A 1000 -14.14 -9.94 -8.86
C HIS A 1000 -13.99 -8.46 -8.47
N LEU A 1001 -13.43 -8.18 -7.28
CA LEU A 1001 -13.09 -6.82 -6.84
C LEU A 1001 -12.01 -6.19 -7.72
N ALA A 1002 -10.90 -6.90 -7.99
CA ALA A 1002 -9.81 -6.40 -8.83
C ALA A 1002 -10.29 -6.04 -10.24
N HIS A 1003 -11.16 -6.87 -10.81
CA HIS A 1003 -11.76 -6.61 -12.12
C HIS A 1003 -12.66 -5.36 -12.12
N ASN A 1004 -13.59 -5.27 -11.15
CA ASN A 1004 -14.51 -4.14 -11.10
C ASN A 1004 -13.85 -2.83 -10.65
N LEU A 1005 -12.68 -2.89 -10.01
CA LEU A 1005 -11.93 -1.70 -9.60
C LEU A 1005 -11.53 -0.85 -10.81
N MET A 1006 -11.18 -1.49 -11.93
CA MET A 1006 -10.85 -0.81 -13.20
C MET A 1006 -12.06 -0.01 -13.70
N HIS A 1007 -13.21 -0.66 -13.89
CA HIS A 1007 -14.42 0.03 -14.33
C HIS A 1007 -14.86 1.13 -13.36
N LEU A 1008 -14.79 0.89 -12.05
CA LEU A 1008 -15.22 1.88 -11.06
C LEU A 1008 -14.33 3.13 -11.05
N LEU A 1009 -13.02 2.98 -11.14
CA LEU A 1009 -12.09 4.11 -10.99
C LEU A 1009 -11.79 4.82 -12.32
N MET A 1010 -11.82 4.10 -13.43
CA MET A 1010 -11.54 4.66 -14.75
C MET A 1010 -12.81 5.15 -15.45
N GLU A 1011 -13.93 4.42 -15.36
CA GLU A 1011 -15.20 4.80 -16.02
C GLU A 1011 -16.15 5.53 -15.05
N GLY A 1012 -15.92 5.47 -13.74
CA GLY A 1012 -16.85 5.99 -12.73
C GLY A 1012 -17.06 7.50 -12.77
N GLY A 1013 -16.10 8.28 -13.29
CA GLY A 1013 -16.21 9.73 -13.44
C GLY A 1013 -17.39 10.18 -14.29
N GLU A 1014 -17.78 9.36 -15.29
CA GLU A 1014 -18.91 9.62 -16.20
C GLU A 1014 -20.25 9.77 -15.46
N ILE A 1015 -20.39 9.24 -14.24
CA ILE A 1015 -21.65 9.38 -13.51
C ILE A 1015 -22.01 10.85 -13.23
N ILE A 1016 -21.03 11.74 -13.12
CA ILE A 1016 -21.23 13.15 -12.75
C ILE A 1016 -21.92 13.95 -13.87
N PRO A 1017 -21.46 13.95 -15.13
CA PRO A 1017 -22.20 14.57 -16.22
C PRO A 1017 -23.56 13.88 -16.44
N ARG A 1018 -23.65 12.55 -16.29
CA ARG A 1018 -24.95 11.84 -16.43
C ARG A 1018 -25.94 12.14 -15.31
N LEU A 1019 -25.51 12.55 -14.12
CA LEU A 1019 -26.43 13.02 -13.08
C LEU A 1019 -27.04 14.40 -13.41
N SER A 1020 -26.32 15.23 -14.18
CA SER A 1020 -26.83 16.50 -14.68
C SER A 1020 -27.79 16.36 -15.86
N ASP A 1021 -27.52 15.40 -16.78
CA ASP A 1021 -28.41 15.06 -17.90
C ASP A 1021 -28.77 13.57 -17.94
N PRO A 1022 -29.60 13.07 -17.00
CA PRO A 1022 -29.81 11.63 -16.85
C PRO A 1022 -30.55 10.96 -18.01
N MET A 1023 -31.35 11.72 -18.74
CA MET A 1023 -32.10 11.24 -19.91
C MET A 1023 -31.39 11.54 -21.23
N GLY A 1024 -30.29 12.31 -21.23
CA GLY A 1024 -29.68 12.80 -22.47
C GLY A 1024 -30.59 13.74 -23.25
N SER A 1025 -31.42 14.52 -22.54
CA SER A 1025 -32.37 15.46 -23.14
C SER A 1025 -31.78 16.87 -23.29
N GLY A 1026 -30.51 17.05 -22.93
CA GLY A 1026 -29.85 18.34 -22.82
C GLY A 1026 -30.07 19.04 -21.48
N ALA A 1027 -30.61 18.35 -20.47
CA ALA A 1027 -30.83 18.91 -19.14
C ALA A 1027 -29.50 19.20 -18.42
N ASN A 1028 -29.50 20.09 -17.43
CA ASN A 1028 -28.31 20.38 -16.63
C ASN A 1028 -28.67 20.63 -15.16
N TRP A 1029 -29.15 19.59 -14.48
CA TRP A 1029 -29.70 19.72 -13.12
C TRP A 1029 -28.68 20.18 -12.08
N LEU A 1030 -27.40 19.84 -12.23
CA LEU A 1030 -26.34 20.17 -11.27
C LEU A 1030 -25.31 21.16 -11.82
N GLY A 1031 -25.46 21.63 -13.07
CA GLY A 1031 -24.48 22.50 -13.72
C GLY A 1031 -23.27 21.77 -14.29
N THR A 1032 -23.21 20.43 -14.21
CA THR A 1032 -22.01 19.62 -14.54
C THR A 1032 -22.11 18.85 -15.85
N ARG A 1033 -23.10 19.12 -16.71
CA ARG A 1033 -23.33 18.36 -17.96
C ARG A 1033 -22.09 18.30 -18.85
N ASP A 1034 -21.41 19.44 -19.02
CA ASP A 1034 -20.28 19.58 -19.94
C ASP A 1034 -18.92 19.37 -19.23
N VAL A 1035 -18.93 18.94 -17.97
CA VAL A 1035 -17.73 18.67 -17.17
C VAL A 1035 -17.24 17.25 -17.45
N HIS A 1036 -16.04 17.14 -18.00
CA HIS A 1036 -15.38 15.87 -18.25
C HIS A 1036 -14.49 15.53 -17.06
N ILE A 1037 -14.82 14.45 -16.36
CA ILE A 1037 -14.05 13.95 -15.22
C ILE A 1037 -13.38 12.66 -15.69
N GLY A 1038 -12.08 12.76 -16.00
CA GLY A 1038 -11.26 11.62 -16.36
C GLY A 1038 -11.08 10.63 -15.21
N SER A 1039 -10.10 9.74 -15.34
CA SER A 1039 -9.83 8.71 -14.33
C SER A 1039 -9.62 9.31 -12.92
N LEU A 1040 -10.20 8.65 -11.90
CA LEU A 1040 -10.07 9.06 -10.50
C LEU A 1040 -8.67 8.80 -9.92
N ILE A 1041 -7.90 7.91 -10.53
CA ILE A 1041 -6.52 7.56 -10.11
C ILE A 1041 -5.63 7.29 -11.32
N SER A 1042 -4.31 7.45 -11.16
CA SER A 1042 -3.34 7.03 -12.18
C SER A 1042 -3.42 5.52 -12.45
N GLU A 1043 -3.16 5.10 -13.69
CA GLU A 1043 -3.17 3.68 -14.10
C GLU A 1043 -2.20 2.81 -13.26
N SER A 1044 -1.04 3.34 -12.91
CA SER A 1044 -0.04 2.65 -12.08
C SER A 1044 -0.58 2.25 -10.70
N ASN A 1045 -1.21 3.20 -10.00
CA ASN A 1045 -1.87 2.97 -8.72
C ASN A 1045 -2.98 1.93 -8.81
N LEU A 1046 -3.72 1.92 -9.92
CA LEU A 1046 -4.77 0.93 -10.17
C LEU A 1046 -4.19 -0.48 -10.29
N TRP A 1047 -3.15 -0.66 -11.10
CA TRP A 1047 -2.48 -1.95 -11.27
C TRP A 1047 -1.93 -2.49 -9.95
N TYR A 1048 -1.34 -1.65 -9.10
CA TYR A 1048 -0.88 -2.07 -7.76
C TYR A 1048 -2.04 -2.54 -6.87
N ALA A 1049 -3.17 -1.83 -6.90
CA ALA A 1049 -4.35 -2.22 -6.15
C ALA A 1049 -4.92 -3.55 -6.63
N GLN A 1050 -4.98 -3.79 -7.95
CA GLN A 1050 -5.46 -5.04 -8.54
C GLN A 1050 -4.59 -6.24 -8.15
N VAL A 1051 -3.26 -6.13 -8.29
CA VAL A 1051 -2.34 -7.20 -7.86
C VAL A 1051 -2.47 -7.47 -6.36
N THR A 1052 -2.57 -6.41 -5.55
CA THR A 1052 -2.71 -6.53 -4.09
C THR A 1052 -3.99 -7.28 -3.72
N LEU A 1053 -5.12 -6.94 -4.35
CA LEU A 1053 -6.39 -7.63 -4.12
C LEU A 1053 -6.29 -9.12 -4.45
N ILE A 1054 -5.74 -9.48 -5.62
CA ILE A 1054 -5.56 -10.88 -6.01
C ILE A 1054 -4.69 -11.65 -5.00
N LEU A 1055 -3.59 -11.05 -4.54
CA LEU A 1055 -2.72 -11.65 -3.51
C LEU A 1055 -3.45 -11.88 -2.19
N ILE A 1056 -4.29 -10.93 -1.75
CA ILE A 1056 -5.11 -11.08 -0.53
C ILE A 1056 -6.08 -12.27 -0.67
N GLY A 1057 -6.83 -12.32 -1.78
CA GLY A 1057 -7.76 -13.41 -2.05
C GLY A 1057 -7.09 -14.78 -2.06
N HIS A 1058 -5.92 -14.86 -2.71
CA HIS A 1058 -5.12 -16.09 -2.78
C HIS A 1058 -4.66 -16.57 -1.40
N VAL A 1059 -4.10 -15.67 -0.58
CA VAL A 1059 -3.66 -15.99 0.79
C VAL A 1059 -4.81 -16.50 1.65
N TYR A 1060 -5.95 -15.79 1.66
CA TYR A 1060 -7.11 -16.24 2.44
C TYR A 1060 -7.64 -17.58 1.96
N GLY A 1061 -7.69 -17.80 0.65
CA GLY A 1061 -8.13 -19.06 0.09
C GLY A 1061 -7.26 -20.24 0.56
N ILE A 1062 -5.93 -20.09 0.54
CA ILE A 1062 -4.99 -21.12 1.01
C ILE A 1062 -5.16 -21.39 2.50
N VAL A 1063 -5.34 -20.34 3.31
CA VAL A 1063 -5.55 -20.48 4.76
C VAL A 1063 -6.84 -21.25 5.04
N VAL A 1064 -7.93 -20.94 4.33
CA VAL A 1064 -9.21 -21.66 4.45
C VAL A 1064 -9.05 -23.11 4.01
N ALA A 1065 -8.42 -23.37 2.85
CA ALA A 1065 -8.15 -24.72 2.37
C ALA A 1065 -7.37 -25.54 3.41
N HIS A 1066 -6.29 -24.96 3.95
CA HIS A 1066 -5.46 -25.63 4.94
C HIS A 1066 -6.25 -26.04 6.19
N ARG A 1067 -7.08 -25.13 6.74
CA ARG A 1067 -7.90 -25.42 7.92
C ARG A 1067 -8.96 -26.49 7.64
N ILE A 1068 -9.59 -26.45 6.48
CA ILE A 1068 -10.55 -27.48 6.05
C ILE A 1068 -9.86 -28.85 5.96
N GLY A 1069 -8.65 -28.91 5.38
CA GLY A 1069 -7.86 -30.14 5.29
C GLY A 1069 -7.56 -30.76 6.66
N HIS A 1070 -7.14 -29.96 7.64
CA HIS A 1070 -6.90 -30.45 9.01
C HIS A 1070 -8.17 -30.84 9.77
N LYS A 1071 -9.33 -30.24 9.43
CA LYS A 1071 -10.62 -30.66 9.99
C LYS A 1071 -11.07 -32.01 9.43
N LEU A 1072 -10.85 -32.26 8.14
CA LEU A 1072 -11.25 -33.50 7.48
C LEU A 1072 -10.34 -34.69 7.79
N TYR A 1073 -9.04 -34.44 8.00
CA TYR A 1073 -8.05 -35.49 8.28
C TYR A 1073 -7.37 -35.24 9.63
N PRO A 1074 -7.66 -36.06 10.66
CA PRO A 1074 -7.00 -35.95 11.97
C PRO A 1074 -5.48 -36.18 11.91
N ASP A 1075 -5.01 -36.99 10.95
CA ASP A 1075 -3.59 -37.23 10.71
C ASP A 1075 -2.97 -36.09 9.89
N ARG A 1076 -1.95 -35.43 10.45
CA ARG A 1076 -1.26 -34.29 9.82
C ARG A 1076 -0.64 -34.60 8.46
N ARG A 1077 -0.09 -35.81 8.25
CA ARG A 1077 0.50 -36.20 6.97
C ARG A 1077 -0.59 -36.40 5.93
N LYS A 1078 -1.71 -37.04 6.30
CA LYS A 1078 -2.86 -37.19 5.39
C LYS A 1078 -3.54 -35.86 5.07
N ALA A 1079 -3.68 -34.96 6.05
CA ALA A 1079 -4.16 -33.60 5.84
C ALA A 1079 -3.29 -32.85 4.83
N THR A 1080 -1.97 -32.86 5.03
CA THR A 1080 -1.03 -32.19 4.12
C THR A 1080 -1.04 -32.80 2.71
N ARG A 1081 -1.13 -34.14 2.60
CA ARG A 1081 -1.26 -34.82 1.30
C ARG A 1081 -2.56 -34.48 0.57
N SER A 1082 -3.68 -34.35 1.30
CA SER A 1082 -4.95 -33.95 0.71
C SER A 1082 -4.92 -32.53 0.13
N LEU A 1083 -4.00 -31.70 0.64
CA LEU A 1083 -3.74 -30.35 0.18
C LEU A 1083 -2.70 -30.29 -0.94
N ALA A 1084 -2.17 -31.40 -1.47
CA ALA A 1084 -1.06 -31.29 -2.43
C ALA A 1084 -1.50 -30.69 -3.79
N THR A 1085 -2.71 -30.99 -4.25
CA THR A 1085 -3.20 -30.49 -5.55
C THR A 1085 -3.94 -29.15 -5.45
N MET A 1086 -4.48 -28.81 -4.28
CA MET A 1086 -5.30 -27.60 -4.10
C MET A 1086 -4.53 -26.28 -4.27
N PRO A 1087 -3.37 -26.05 -3.62
CA PRO A 1087 -2.53 -24.89 -3.84
C PRO A 1087 -2.09 -24.76 -5.30
N VAL A 1088 -1.81 -25.88 -6.00
CA VAL A 1088 -1.48 -25.84 -7.43
C VAL A 1088 -2.65 -25.26 -8.22
N MET A 1089 -3.86 -25.76 -8.00
CA MET A 1089 -5.07 -25.23 -8.64
C MET A 1089 -5.30 -23.75 -8.30
N MET A 1090 -5.12 -23.35 -7.04
CA MET A 1090 -5.29 -21.95 -6.62
C MET A 1090 -4.22 -21.02 -7.19
N ILE A 1091 -2.97 -21.50 -7.32
CA ILE A 1091 -1.88 -20.77 -7.99
C ILE A 1091 -2.24 -20.61 -9.46
N LEU A 1092 -2.65 -21.69 -10.15
CA LEU A 1092 -3.04 -21.63 -11.55
C LEU A 1092 -4.17 -20.62 -11.77
N ILE A 1093 -5.24 -20.68 -10.98
CA ILE A 1093 -6.35 -19.72 -11.04
C ILE A 1093 -5.86 -18.29 -10.81
N SER A 1094 -5.04 -18.04 -9.78
CA SER A 1094 -4.58 -16.68 -9.45
C SER A 1094 -3.61 -16.13 -10.50
N VAL A 1095 -2.77 -16.99 -11.09
CA VAL A 1095 -1.90 -16.64 -12.22
C VAL A 1095 -2.73 -16.35 -13.46
N THR A 1096 -3.77 -17.15 -13.75
CA THR A 1096 -4.72 -16.85 -14.83
C THR A 1096 -5.43 -15.53 -14.60
N GLY A 1097 -5.85 -15.24 -13.36
CA GLY A 1097 -6.44 -13.95 -13.01
C GLY A 1097 -5.48 -12.77 -13.22
N LEU A 1098 -4.23 -12.90 -12.79
CA LEU A 1098 -3.18 -11.89 -13.06
C LEU A 1098 -2.90 -11.75 -14.56
N TRP A 1099 -2.91 -12.85 -15.30
CA TRP A 1099 -2.69 -12.86 -16.74
C TRP A 1099 -3.82 -12.12 -17.47
N LEU A 1100 -5.07 -12.36 -17.08
CA LEU A 1100 -6.22 -11.63 -17.62
C LEU A 1100 -6.15 -10.13 -17.34
N MET A 1101 -5.64 -9.72 -16.17
CA MET A 1101 -5.42 -8.30 -15.84
C MET A 1101 -4.20 -7.69 -16.54
N HIS A 1102 -3.24 -8.52 -16.95
CA HIS A 1102 -2.10 -8.11 -17.78
C HIS A 1102 -2.52 -7.87 -19.24
N MET A 1103 -3.59 -8.50 -19.70
CA MET A 1103 -4.14 -8.23 -21.02
C MET A 1103 -4.87 -6.89 -21.05
N ASP A 1104 -4.87 -6.27 -22.22
CA ASP A 1104 -5.66 -5.08 -22.47
C ASP A 1104 -7.16 -5.41 -22.36
N MET A 1105 -7.92 -4.45 -21.84
CA MET A 1105 -9.36 -4.60 -21.61
C MET A 1105 -10.17 -3.64 -22.47
N ASN A 1106 -11.15 -4.17 -23.19
CA ASN A 1106 -12.17 -3.41 -23.89
C ASN A 1106 -13.07 -2.70 -22.86
N MET A 1107 -13.27 -1.40 -23.02
CA MET A 1107 -14.12 -0.61 -22.13
C MET A 1107 -15.61 -0.88 -22.36
N ARG A 1108 -16.41 -0.84 -21.27
CA ARG A 1108 -17.88 -0.98 -21.37
C ARG A 1108 -18.53 0.23 -22.04
N MET A 1109 -18.03 1.41 -21.71
CA MET A 1109 -18.53 2.71 -22.16
C MET A 1109 -17.72 3.29 -23.34
N GLY A 1110 -16.95 2.44 -24.02
CA GLY A 1110 -16.06 2.86 -25.11
C GLY A 1110 -16.67 2.90 -26.49
N ARG A 1111 -17.92 2.43 -26.68
CA ARG A 1111 -18.63 2.53 -27.97
C ARG A 1111 -19.33 3.87 -28.07
N MET A 1112 -18.65 4.85 -28.65
CA MET A 1112 -19.24 6.09 -29.12
C MET A 1112 -19.54 6.00 -30.62
#